data_AF-A0A1G9BK09-F1
#
_entry.id   AF-A0A1G9BK09-F1
#
_cell.length_a   1.000
_cell.length_b   1.000
_cell.length_c   1.000
_cell.angle_alpha   90.00
_cell.angle_beta   90.00
_cell.angle_gamma   90.00
#
_symmetry.space_group_name_H-M   'P 1'
#
loop_
_entity.id
_entity.type
_entity.pdbx_description
1 polymer ?
#
loop_
_entity_poly.entity_id
_entity_poly.type
_entity_poly.pdbx_seq_one_letter_code
_entity_poly.pdbx_strand_id
1 'polypeptide(L)'
;MQCINKRLKKLLLAVSATIMLSGNFGSFISIIVSASENNETEDVVTEAVVQDGLNSKDESINEVTREEVSREGSNEEDIQDEAPTDRVDGETKEVFLDGAKDSYSDMEKSYMDFLNSYDELTEEEIIENLDAFQLFIDDEDTIHSMIEVLEPKGFGASQNKDLVERLQFIREENKQKSVVNSLMTTPLEEVSNMNMMSLSSTANNTTVERIAGQNRMRVAENISRRGWNSSDTVIIANGYKFTDALSGTPLAAHHNAPMLLVSDKGIDSETLTEIARLKARNVIILGGPRSVPEHISNTLKNRGLNVRRIAGQNRYDTSRMIAEEVISLRGPSTAHLVNGDAYADAVSISTVAGRYKQPILLTRANELHPEVRKLTNTIKDWRIIGGTTSISNTAENQLKSRVSNATRLAGKDRYEVNKRVLNHWGISGGRVYIGSGTAFADILTGSIIASRENSGVLLLDESESNIQTAENYSRNRGLNHFIILGGTNTLSNRINERFRDLYKSSKKIIYLDPGHGGIDPGAVYGGISEKTLNLSLARILRDYLVSSGKYEVVMSRNSDTFLTLEQRANDANARNADIFVSIHYNAMGGVNAGRARGIETFIHHRVSSGFGQETNRNAFLTRDPRIRDSLRLADQIHPRLISATKLNDRGIKGNNFGVLRMTKMPAVLVEYGFMDNATELSIIRTTQHQRIAAMATKNGIDSYFGF
;
A
#
# COMPACT_ATOMS: atom_id res chain seq x y z
N MET A 1 -6.42 17.89 40.59
CA MET A 1 -7.15 17.71 39.30
C MET A 1 -6.23 17.33 38.14
N GLN A 2 -5.26 18.13 37.71
CA GLN A 2 -4.39 17.78 36.56
C GLN A 2 -3.53 16.50 36.73
N CYS A 3 -3.14 16.13 37.96
CA CYS A 3 -2.41 14.87 38.23
C CYS A 3 -3.30 13.61 38.17
N ILE A 4 -4.58 13.71 38.52
CA ILE A 4 -5.53 12.58 38.51
C ILE A 4 -5.97 12.28 37.07
N ASN A 5 -6.20 13.35 36.28
CA ASN A 5 -6.54 13.26 34.86
C ASN A 5 -5.39 12.66 34.02
N LYS A 6 -4.13 12.86 34.44
CA LYS A 6 -2.95 12.19 33.86
C LYS A 6 -2.82 10.71 34.24
N ARG A 7 -3.24 10.33 35.46
CA ARG A 7 -3.23 8.93 35.94
C ARG A 7 -4.29 8.10 35.23
N LEU A 8 -5.51 8.63 35.06
CA LEU A 8 -6.60 7.97 34.34
C LEU A 8 -6.27 7.79 32.84
N LYS A 9 -5.72 8.83 32.19
CA LYS A 9 -5.26 8.73 30.79
C LYS A 9 -4.15 7.70 30.58
N LYS A 10 -3.22 7.56 31.53
CA LYS A 10 -2.16 6.52 31.44
C LYS A 10 -2.72 5.12 31.63
N LEU A 11 -3.70 4.95 32.51
CA LEU A 11 -4.39 3.67 32.73
C LEU A 11 -5.16 3.23 31.47
N LEU A 12 -5.90 4.15 30.83
CA LEU A 12 -6.65 3.90 29.60
C LEU A 12 -5.75 3.66 28.35
N LEU A 13 -4.59 4.31 28.28
CA LEU A 13 -3.59 4.05 27.23
C LEU A 13 -2.92 2.67 27.40
N ALA A 14 -2.68 2.23 28.64
CA ALA A 14 -2.17 0.90 28.92
C ALA A 14 -3.19 -0.19 28.58
N VAL A 15 -4.48 0.03 28.90
CA VAL A 15 -5.59 -0.85 28.52
C VAL A 15 -5.72 -0.98 27.00
N SER A 16 -5.68 0.15 26.26
CA SER A 16 -5.76 0.13 24.79
C SER A 16 -4.57 -0.56 24.11
N ALA A 17 -3.36 -0.47 24.69
CA ALA A 17 -2.16 -1.12 24.13
C ALA A 17 -2.16 -2.64 24.34
N THR A 18 -2.69 -3.13 25.46
CA THR A 18 -2.76 -4.56 25.80
C THR A 18 -3.89 -5.28 25.05
N ILE A 19 -5.03 -4.59 24.82
CA ILE A 19 -6.15 -5.09 23.99
C ILE A 19 -5.70 -5.38 22.56
N MET A 20 -4.74 -4.62 22.01
CA MET A 20 -4.23 -4.86 20.65
C MET A 20 -3.24 -6.03 20.53
N LEU A 21 -2.71 -6.58 21.64
CA LEU A 21 -1.56 -7.48 21.58
C LEU A 21 -1.75 -8.89 22.15
N SER A 22 -2.76 -9.20 22.98
CA SER A 22 -2.78 -10.50 23.70
C SER A 22 -4.06 -11.34 23.62
N GLY A 23 -5.22 -10.79 23.21
CA GLY A 23 -6.43 -11.58 22.95
C GLY A 23 -6.97 -12.43 24.12
N ASN A 24 -6.52 -12.23 25.37
CA ASN A 24 -6.93 -13.03 26.51
C ASN A 24 -7.37 -12.14 27.70
N PHE A 25 -8.69 -12.07 27.94
CA PHE A 25 -9.32 -11.09 28.84
C PHE A 25 -9.39 -11.52 30.31
N GLY A 26 -9.33 -12.83 30.62
CA GLY A 26 -9.69 -13.36 31.94
C GLY A 26 -8.67 -13.09 33.06
N SER A 27 -7.37 -13.22 32.79
CA SER A 27 -6.34 -13.16 33.84
C SER A 27 -6.08 -11.74 34.37
N PHE A 28 -6.46 -10.71 33.60
CA PHE A 28 -6.10 -9.31 33.88
C PHE A 28 -7.07 -8.62 34.87
N ILE A 29 -8.33 -9.06 34.95
CA ILE A 29 -9.32 -8.47 35.87
C ILE A 29 -9.05 -8.85 37.33
N SER A 30 -8.53 -10.05 37.61
CA SER A 30 -8.18 -10.43 39.00
C SER A 30 -7.06 -9.56 39.59
N ILE A 31 -6.15 -9.07 38.75
CA ILE A 31 -5.03 -8.20 39.15
C ILE A 31 -5.52 -6.76 39.43
N ILE A 32 -6.49 -6.27 38.66
CA ILE A 32 -7.06 -4.92 38.84
C ILE A 32 -7.92 -4.87 40.12
N VAL A 33 -8.73 -5.90 40.38
CA VAL A 33 -9.55 -5.99 41.61
C VAL A 33 -8.66 -6.10 42.85
N SER A 34 -7.58 -6.87 42.80
CA SER A 34 -6.62 -6.96 43.92
C SER A 34 -5.84 -5.66 44.17
N ALA A 35 -5.65 -4.82 43.15
CA ALA A 35 -4.89 -3.57 43.25
C ALA A 35 -5.75 -2.39 43.74
N SER A 36 -7.06 -2.38 43.45
CA SER A 36 -7.97 -1.34 43.95
C SER A 36 -8.24 -1.44 45.45
N GLU A 37 -8.05 -2.63 46.05
CA GLU A 37 -8.32 -2.84 47.47
C GLU A 37 -7.15 -2.45 48.42
N ASN A 38 -5.90 -2.35 47.94
CA ASN A 38 -4.72 -2.23 48.82
C ASN A 38 -3.86 -0.95 48.68
N ASN A 39 -4.24 0.02 47.84
CA ASN A 39 -3.70 1.39 47.83
C ASN A 39 -2.15 1.57 47.77
N GLU A 40 -1.40 0.58 47.26
CA GLU A 40 0.04 0.68 47.00
C GLU A 40 0.36 0.26 45.56
N THR A 41 0.59 1.22 44.67
CA THR A 41 0.94 0.93 43.27
C THR A 41 2.04 1.86 42.77
N GLU A 42 3.29 1.41 42.88
CA GLU A 42 4.35 1.85 41.96
C GLU A 42 5.25 0.69 41.47
N ASP A 43 5.35 -0.43 42.21
CA ASP A 43 6.30 -1.50 41.82
C ASP A 43 5.71 -2.77 41.15
N VAL A 44 4.41 -3.06 41.24
CA VAL A 44 3.85 -4.34 40.72
C VAL A 44 3.61 -4.35 39.20
N VAL A 45 3.32 -3.20 38.59
CA VAL A 45 2.93 -3.14 37.16
C VAL A 45 4.13 -3.27 36.22
N THR A 46 5.35 -2.99 36.71
CA THR A 46 6.56 -3.03 35.88
C THR A 46 7.18 -4.43 35.79
N GLU A 47 6.97 -5.31 36.79
CA GLU A 47 7.47 -6.69 36.75
C GLU A 47 6.58 -7.65 35.94
N ALA A 48 5.26 -7.45 35.92
CA ALA A 48 4.34 -8.31 35.18
C ALA A 48 4.50 -8.22 33.64
N VAL A 49 4.80 -7.03 33.11
CA VAL A 49 5.00 -6.81 31.67
C VAL A 49 6.33 -7.41 31.16
N VAL A 50 7.28 -7.67 32.07
CA VAL A 50 8.59 -8.24 31.72
C VAL A 50 8.61 -9.77 31.80
N GLN A 51 7.73 -10.41 32.59
CA GLN A 51 7.68 -11.87 32.70
C GLN A 51 6.77 -12.57 31.66
N ASP A 52 5.66 -11.97 31.24
CA ASP A 52 4.76 -12.60 30.24
C ASP A 52 5.30 -12.56 28.80
N GLY A 53 6.34 -11.76 28.55
CA GLY A 53 7.07 -11.79 27.27
C GLY A 53 8.08 -12.93 27.13
N LEU A 54 8.30 -13.74 28.18
CA LEU A 54 9.39 -14.73 28.21
C LEU A 54 8.97 -16.19 28.49
N ASN A 55 7.72 -16.50 28.84
CA ASN A 55 7.29 -17.88 29.09
C ASN A 55 6.13 -18.33 28.19
N SER A 56 6.42 -18.59 26.91
CA SER A 56 5.61 -19.47 26.06
C SER A 56 6.25 -20.85 25.92
N LYS A 57 6.60 -21.45 27.06
CA LYS A 57 6.85 -22.88 27.24
C LYS A 57 6.64 -23.20 28.72
N ASP A 58 5.49 -23.75 29.09
CA ASP A 58 5.47 -25.09 29.71
C ASP A 58 4.06 -25.62 29.99
N GLU A 59 4.03 -26.95 30.03
CA GLU A 59 2.95 -27.85 30.39
C GLU A 59 2.32 -27.55 31.75
N SER A 60 0.98 -27.52 31.85
CA SER A 60 0.20 -27.98 33.02
C SER A 60 -1.29 -27.61 32.89
N ILE A 61 -2.06 -28.46 32.20
CA ILE A 61 -3.47 -28.67 32.53
C ILE A 61 -3.66 -30.19 32.60
N ASN A 62 -3.40 -30.75 33.78
CA ASN A 62 -3.79 -32.10 34.17
C ASN A 62 -4.02 -32.08 35.69
N GLU A 63 -5.11 -32.71 36.13
CA GLU A 63 -5.78 -32.67 37.45
C GLU A 63 -6.90 -31.61 37.47
N VAL A 64 -8.19 -31.96 37.40
CA VAL A 64 -8.91 -32.91 38.27
C VAL A 64 -10.08 -33.55 37.51
N THR A 65 -10.11 -34.89 37.42
CA THR A 65 -11.27 -35.76 37.74
C THR A 65 -10.91 -37.20 37.37
N ARG A 66 -10.53 -37.99 38.38
CA ARG A 66 -10.62 -39.45 38.37
C ARG A 66 -11.82 -39.83 39.23
N GLU A 67 -12.82 -40.45 38.64
CA GLU A 67 -13.58 -41.55 39.25
C GLU A 67 -14.30 -42.33 38.15
N GLU A 68 -13.88 -43.60 37.99
CA GLU A 68 -14.62 -44.80 37.55
C GLU A 68 -15.58 -44.67 36.34
N VAL A 69 -15.42 -45.42 35.25
CA VAL A 69 -15.75 -46.86 35.16
C VAL A 69 -14.96 -47.54 34.03
N SER A 70 -14.44 -48.72 34.35
CA SER A 70 -13.82 -49.72 33.48
C SER A 70 -14.82 -50.47 32.58
N ARG A 71 -14.44 -50.79 31.32
CA ARG A 71 -14.31 -52.16 30.75
C ARG A 71 -14.42 -52.21 29.21
N GLU A 72 -13.50 -53.00 28.63
CA GLU A 72 -13.59 -53.82 27.38
C GLU A 72 -13.84 -53.05 26.07
N GLY A 73 -13.18 -53.27 24.92
CA GLY A 73 -12.25 -54.28 24.42
C GLY A 73 -12.42 -54.35 22.89
N SER A 74 -11.31 -54.51 22.14
CA SER A 74 -11.19 -55.05 20.77
C SER A 74 -11.84 -54.32 19.56
N ASN A 75 -11.02 -53.79 18.64
CA ASN A 75 -10.72 -54.35 17.29
C ASN A 75 -10.27 -53.31 16.26
N GLU A 76 -9.30 -53.71 15.44
CA GLU A 76 -8.79 -53.07 14.22
C GLU A 76 -9.81 -53.13 13.07
N GLU A 77 -9.91 -52.07 12.25
CA GLU A 77 -9.66 -52.05 10.78
C GLU A 77 -10.19 -50.75 10.11
N ASP A 78 -9.32 -50.18 9.27
CA ASP A 78 -9.45 -49.21 8.15
C ASP A 78 -10.76 -48.38 7.95
N ILE A 79 -10.59 -47.06 7.75
CA ILE A 79 -11.09 -46.26 6.60
C ILE A 79 -10.47 -44.83 6.64
N GLN A 80 -10.28 -44.28 5.45
CA GLN A 80 -9.44 -43.16 5.00
C GLN A 80 -9.82 -41.73 5.46
N ASP A 81 -8.81 -40.85 5.41
CA ASP A 81 -8.80 -39.39 5.18
C ASP A 81 -10.02 -38.55 5.65
N GLU A 82 -9.81 -37.70 6.66
CA GLU A 82 -10.14 -36.26 6.65
C GLU A 82 -9.57 -35.58 7.92
N ALA A 83 -8.94 -34.42 7.76
CA ALA A 83 -8.36 -33.63 8.86
C ALA A 83 -9.48 -32.97 9.70
N PRO A 84 -9.43 -32.98 11.05
CA PRO A 84 -10.49 -32.39 11.87
C PRO A 84 -10.41 -30.86 11.83
N THR A 85 -11.55 -30.24 11.54
CA THR A 85 -11.81 -28.84 11.85
C THR A 85 -12.38 -28.81 13.27
N ASP A 86 -11.58 -28.35 14.24
CA ASP A 86 -12.07 -28.17 15.60
C ASP A 86 -13.17 -27.09 15.61
N ARG A 87 -14.41 -27.56 15.79
CA ARG A 87 -15.55 -26.76 16.21
C ARG A 87 -15.35 -26.43 17.70
N VAL A 88 -15.31 -25.14 18.02
CA VAL A 88 -15.47 -24.67 19.39
C VAL A 88 -16.94 -24.85 19.77
N ASP A 89 -17.21 -25.68 20.77
CA ASP A 89 -18.56 -26.05 21.22
C ASP A 89 -19.30 -24.91 21.93
N GLY A 90 -20.63 -24.93 21.84
CA GLY A 90 -21.53 -23.83 22.24
C GLY A 90 -21.51 -23.46 23.73
N GLU A 91 -21.10 -24.36 24.62
CA GLU A 91 -21.09 -24.11 26.08
C GLU A 91 -19.96 -23.15 26.51
N THR A 92 -18.80 -23.16 25.84
CA THR A 92 -17.72 -22.21 26.15
C THR A 92 -18.03 -20.79 25.66
N LYS A 93 -18.94 -20.64 24.70
CA LYS A 93 -19.44 -19.33 24.26
C LYS A 93 -20.46 -18.72 25.24
N GLU A 94 -21.34 -19.53 25.84
CA GLU A 94 -22.34 -19.01 26.78
C GLU A 94 -21.69 -18.54 28.09
N VAL A 95 -20.72 -19.27 28.64
CA VAL A 95 -19.99 -18.85 29.85
C VAL A 95 -19.17 -17.57 29.61
N PHE A 96 -18.64 -17.36 28.40
CA PHE A 96 -17.95 -16.13 28.01
C PHE A 96 -18.90 -14.92 27.87
N LEU A 97 -20.15 -15.16 27.47
CA LEU A 97 -21.15 -14.11 27.26
C LEU A 97 -21.76 -13.62 28.58
N ASP A 98 -21.97 -14.51 29.55
CA ASP A 98 -22.50 -14.12 30.87
C ASP A 98 -21.46 -13.37 31.71
N GLY A 99 -20.19 -13.80 31.72
CA GLY A 99 -19.13 -13.07 32.43
C GLY A 99 -18.83 -11.68 31.84
N ALA A 100 -19.09 -11.49 30.55
CA ALA A 100 -19.04 -10.17 29.93
C ALA A 100 -20.18 -9.28 30.43
N LYS A 101 -21.43 -9.78 30.46
CA LYS A 101 -22.62 -9.02 30.91
C LYS A 101 -22.51 -8.51 32.35
N ASP A 102 -22.01 -9.33 33.27
CA ASP A 102 -21.83 -8.91 34.66
C ASP A 102 -20.83 -7.75 34.77
N SER A 103 -19.75 -7.80 33.98
CA SER A 103 -18.74 -6.73 33.90
C SER A 103 -19.27 -5.41 33.29
N TYR A 104 -20.29 -5.47 32.41
CA TYR A 104 -20.96 -4.29 31.86
C TYR A 104 -21.78 -3.57 32.94
N SER A 105 -22.52 -4.32 33.75
CA SER A 105 -23.38 -3.77 34.80
C SER A 105 -22.58 -3.07 35.93
N ASP A 106 -21.41 -3.60 36.29
CA ASP A 106 -20.57 -3.02 37.35
C ASP A 106 -19.89 -1.70 36.92
N MET A 107 -19.57 -1.55 35.64
CA MET A 107 -19.02 -0.30 35.08
C MET A 107 -20.09 0.78 34.91
N GLU A 108 -21.30 0.43 34.48
CA GLU A 108 -22.44 1.36 34.41
C GLU A 108 -22.75 1.93 35.80
N LYS A 109 -22.80 1.06 36.81
CA LYS A 109 -23.00 1.44 38.21
C LYS A 109 -21.91 2.40 38.71
N SER A 110 -20.64 2.10 38.41
CA SER A 110 -19.51 2.96 38.80
C SER A 110 -19.58 4.36 38.17
N TYR A 111 -20.09 4.47 36.96
CA TYR A 111 -20.29 5.75 36.29
C TYR A 111 -21.47 6.53 36.85
N MET A 112 -22.57 5.85 37.19
CA MET A 112 -23.72 6.48 37.85
C MET A 112 -23.36 6.96 39.27
N ASP A 113 -22.53 6.22 39.99
CA ASP A 113 -21.98 6.65 41.28
C ASP A 113 -21.06 7.88 41.12
N PHE A 114 -20.25 7.94 40.05
CA PHE A 114 -19.47 9.12 39.69
C PHE A 114 -20.38 10.35 39.44
N LEU A 115 -21.42 10.22 38.61
CA LEU A 115 -22.36 11.31 38.34
C LEU A 115 -23.07 11.78 39.62
N ASN A 116 -23.39 10.86 40.53
CA ASN A 116 -24.04 11.18 41.81
C ASN A 116 -23.10 11.85 42.81
N SER A 117 -21.80 11.55 42.77
CA SER A 117 -20.82 12.02 43.79
C SER A 117 -20.41 13.50 43.71
N TYR A 118 -20.85 14.25 42.68
CA TYR A 118 -20.48 15.66 42.49
C TYR A 118 -21.70 16.59 42.39
N ASP A 119 -21.77 17.60 43.27
CA ASP A 119 -22.86 18.58 43.32
C ASP A 119 -22.73 19.71 42.27
N GLU A 120 -21.53 19.95 41.74
CA GLU A 120 -21.25 20.98 40.73
C GLU A 120 -20.39 20.40 39.60
N LEU A 121 -21.03 19.85 38.56
CA LEU A 121 -20.38 19.45 37.31
C LEU A 121 -20.72 20.48 36.22
N THR A 122 -19.75 20.83 35.37
CA THR A 122 -20.00 21.67 34.19
C THR A 122 -20.40 20.82 32.97
N GLU A 123 -21.15 21.40 32.03
CA GLU A 123 -21.58 20.72 30.80
C GLU A 123 -20.41 20.16 29.99
N GLU A 124 -19.32 20.93 29.93
CA GLU A 124 -18.11 20.58 29.19
C GLU A 124 -17.39 19.38 29.84
N GLU A 125 -17.40 19.28 31.18
CA GLU A 125 -16.85 18.13 31.91
C GLU A 125 -17.72 16.87 31.76
N ILE A 126 -19.04 17.01 31.66
CA ILE A 126 -19.95 15.90 31.40
C ILE A 126 -19.70 15.37 29.97
N ILE A 127 -19.66 16.26 28.98
CA ILE A 127 -19.44 15.91 27.57
C ILE A 127 -18.04 15.32 27.33
N GLU A 128 -16.98 15.88 27.94
CA GLU A 128 -15.62 15.33 27.80
C GLU A 128 -15.49 13.93 28.41
N ASN A 129 -16.24 13.61 29.46
CA ASN A 129 -16.26 12.27 30.03
C ASN A 129 -17.16 11.31 29.24
N LEU A 130 -18.18 11.78 28.52
CA LEU A 130 -19.03 10.92 27.67
C LEU A 130 -18.24 10.19 26.58
N ASP A 131 -17.24 10.84 26.00
CA ASP A 131 -16.36 10.21 24.99
C ASP A 131 -15.50 9.08 25.60
N ALA A 132 -15.24 9.09 26.92
CA ALA A 132 -14.47 8.05 27.61
C ALA A 132 -15.32 6.82 27.99
N PHE A 133 -16.64 7.01 28.15
CA PHE A 133 -17.61 5.95 28.48
C PHE A 133 -18.51 5.58 27.29
N GLN A 134 -18.20 6.11 26.10
CA GLN A 134 -18.97 5.98 24.87
C GLN A 134 -19.28 4.53 24.47
N LEU A 135 -18.45 3.57 24.91
CA LEU A 135 -18.59 2.14 24.58
C LEU A 135 -19.75 1.44 25.32
N PHE A 136 -20.39 2.10 26.29
CA PHE A 136 -21.32 1.47 27.25
C PHE A 136 -22.73 2.07 27.23
N ILE A 137 -23.01 2.99 26.30
CA ILE A 137 -24.36 3.56 26.11
C ILE A 137 -24.98 2.83 24.92
N ASP A 138 -25.65 1.71 25.19
CA ASP A 138 -26.20 0.82 24.16
C ASP A 138 -27.73 0.68 24.19
N ASP A 139 -28.39 1.02 25.29
CA ASP A 139 -29.86 1.01 25.41
C ASP A 139 -30.50 2.35 25.83
N GLU A 140 -31.84 2.39 25.76
CA GLU A 140 -32.63 3.60 26.02
C GLU A 140 -32.88 3.85 27.52
N ASP A 141 -32.82 2.80 28.33
CA ASP A 141 -33.08 2.83 29.78
C ASP A 141 -31.86 3.40 30.52
N THR A 142 -30.64 3.10 30.08
CA THR A 142 -29.40 3.73 30.58
C THR A 142 -29.39 5.23 30.29
N ILE A 143 -29.78 5.63 29.08
CA ILE A 143 -29.88 7.06 28.71
C ILE A 143 -30.95 7.76 29.54
N HIS A 144 -32.09 7.11 29.75
CA HIS A 144 -33.15 7.67 30.58
C HIS A 144 -32.69 7.87 32.02
N SER A 145 -32.04 6.86 32.61
CA SER A 145 -31.49 6.92 33.96
C SER A 145 -30.42 8.00 34.10
N MET A 146 -29.56 8.17 33.10
CA MET A 146 -28.56 9.25 33.08
C MET A 146 -29.21 10.64 33.03
N ILE A 147 -30.26 10.80 32.22
CA ILE A 147 -31.00 12.06 32.14
C ILE A 147 -31.70 12.36 33.47
N GLU A 148 -32.29 11.36 34.13
CA GLU A 148 -32.94 11.52 35.44
C GLU A 148 -31.96 12.00 36.53
N VAL A 149 -30.71 11.52 36.52
CA VAL A 149 -29.65 11.95 37.46
C VAL A 149 -29.19 13.39 37.18
N LEU A 150 -29.15 13.77 35.90
CA LEU A 150 -28.63 15.07 35.44
C LEU A 150 -29.68 16.19 35.45
N GLU A 151 -30.96 15.85 35.38
CA GLU A 151 -32.08 16.79 35.38
C GLU A 151 -32.14 17.70 36.62
N PRO A 152 -32.10 17.19 37.87
CA PRO A 152 -32.08 18.04 39.06
C PRO A 152 -30.78 18.86 39.20
N LYS A 153 -29.73 18.55 38.42
CA LYS A 153 -28.45 19.28 38.38
C LYS A 153 -28.43 20.40 37.32
N GLY A 154 -29.56 20.69 36.67
CA GLY A 154 -29.69 21.77 35.69
C GLY A 154 -29.40 21.36 34.24
N PHE A 155 -29.29 20.06 33.96
CA PHE A 155 -28.99 19.50 32.63
C PHE A 155 -30.17 18.72 32.03
N GLY A 156 -31.41 19.09 32.36
CA GLY A 156 -32.62 18.40 31.90
C GLY A 156 -32.84 18.47 30.38
N ALA A 157 -33.55 17.48 29.83
CA ALA A 157 -33.72 17.28 28.39
C ALA A 157 -34.35 18.46 27.63
N SER A 158 -35.15 19.30 28.31
CA SER A 158 -35.75 20.50 27.70
C SER A 158 -34.80 21.71 27.62
N GLN A 159 -33.73 21.72 28.42
CA GLN A 159 -32.82 22.86 28.54
C GLN A 159 -31.50 22.63 27.79
N ASN A 160 -31.08 21.36 27.61
CA ASN A 160 -29.77 21.05 27.07
C ASN A 160 -29.82 20.12 25.85
N LYS A 161 -30.18 20.71 24.71
CA LYS A 161 -30.46 19.99 23.47
C LYS A 161 -29.22 19.30 22.88
N ASP A 162 -28.04 19.90 23.03
CA ASP A 162 -26.77 19.37 22.52
C ASP A 162 -26.33 18.10 23.27
N LEU A 163 -26.54 18.03 24.60
CA LEU A 163 -26.23 16.84 25.40
C LEU A 163 -27.14 15.66 25.04
N VAL A 164 -28.44 15.91 24.86
CA VAL A 164 -29.40 14.87 24.45
C VAL A 164 -29.12 14.39 23.02
N GLU A 165 -28.85 15.31 22.09
CA GLU A 165 -28.45 14.95 20.72
C GLU A 165 -27.14 14.15 20.71
N ARG A 166 -26.19 14.44 21.61
CA ARG A 166 -24.94 13.69 21.75
C ARG A 166 -25.15 12.28 22.32
N LEU A 167 -25.98 12.12 23.36
CA LEU A 167 -26.31 10.80 23.92
C LEU A 167 -27.05 9.92 22.89
N GLN A 168 -27.97 10.51 22.12
CA GLN A 168 -28.66 9.83 21.03
C GLN A 168 -27.71 9.46 19.88
N PHE A 169 -26.76 10.34 19.54
CA PHE A 169 -25.73 10.07 18.54
C PHE A 169 -24.84 8.88 18.93
N ILE A 170 -24.38 8.84 20.19
CA ILE A 170 -23.55 7.74 20.70
C ILE A 170 -24.30 6.40 20.61
N ARG A 171 -25.58 6.37 20.99
CA ARG A 171 -26.44 5.18 20.86
C ARG A 171 -26.54 4.67 19.43
N GLU A 172 -26.79 5.57 18.48
CA GLU A 172 -26.91 5.19 17.06
C GLU A 172 -25.57 4.71 16.48
N GLU A 173 -24.44 5.26 16.94
CA GLU A 173 -23.10 4.77 16.60
C GLU A 173 -22.85 3.35 17.14
N ASN A 174 -23.30 3.05 18.36
CA ASN A 174 -23.18 1.73 18.98
C ASN A 174 -24.13 0.69 18.38
N LYS A 175 -25.37 1.07 17.99
CA LYS A 175 -26.27 0.21 17.20
C LYS A 175 -25.64 -0.24 15.89
N GLN A 176 -24.92 0.64 15.18
CA GLN A 176 -24.26 0.25 13.94
C GLN A 176 -23.09 -0.74 14.18
N LYS A 177 -22.38 -0.64 15.29
CA LYS A 177 -21.33 -1.61 15.68
C LYS A 177 -21.93 -2.97 16.07
N SER A 178 -23.11 -2.99 16.72
CA SER A 178 -23.88 -4.21 17.01
C SER A 178 -24.37 -4.91 15.73
N VAL A 179 -24.81 -4.17 14.71
CA VAL A 179 -25.19 -4.73 13.39
C VAL A 179 -24.00 -5.36 12.66
N VAL A 180 -22.79 -4.80 12.81
CA VAL A 180 -21.56 -5.38 12.25
C VAL A 180 -21.17 -6.69 12.95
N ASN A 181 -21.44 -6.83 14.26
CA ASN A 181 -21.26 -8.10 14.98
C ASN A 181 -22.35 -9.14 14.62
N SER A 182 -23.58 -8.71 14.32
CA SER A 182 -24.66 -9.58 13.82
C SER A 182 -24.42 -10.10 12.38
N LEU A 183 -23.60 -9.41 11.59
CA LEU A 183 -23.23 -9.82 10.22
C LEU A 183 -22.10 -10.86 10.17
N MET A 184 -21.47 -11.15 11.32
CA MET A 184 -20.41 -12.17 11.44
C MET A 184 -20.95 -13.58 11.76
N THR A 185 -22.28 -13.77 11.83
CA THR A 185 -22.89 -15.06 12.22
C THR A 185 -23.82 -15.70 11.17
N THR A 186 -23.91 -15.17 9.94
CA THR A 186 -24.72 -15.79 8.86
C THR A 186 -23.90 -16.80 8.03
N PRO A 187 -24.41 -18.03 7.79
CA PRO A 187 -23.72 -19.04 6.98
C PRO A 187 -23.50 -18.61 5.52
N LEU A 188 -22.37 -19.04 4.96
CA LEU A 188 -21.72 -18.57 3.72
C LEU A 188 -22.39 -18.93 2.38
N GLU A 189 -23.68 -19.29 2.33
CA GLU A 189 -24.29 -19.83 1.09
C GLU A 189 -25.24 -18.87 0.33
N GLU A 190 -25.70 -17.75 0.90
CA GLU A 190 -26.69 -16.88 0.23
C GLU A 190 -26.12 -15.65 -0.53
N VAL A 191 -24.79 -15.56 -0.73
CA VAL A 191 -24.17 -14.45 -1.50
C VAL A 191 -24.05 -14.76 -3.01
N SER A 192 -24.52 -15.93 -3.45
CA SER A 192 -24.22 -16.49 -4.78
C SER A 192 -25.14 -16.05 -5.93
N ASN A 193 -26.18 -15.22 -5.70
CA ASN A 193 -27.16 -14.84 -6.74
C ASN A 193 -27.33 -13.33 -7.02
N MET A 194 -26.29 -12.51 -6.85
CA MET A 194 -26.19 -11.17 -7.45
C MET A 194 -25.05 -11.09 -8.49
N ASN A 195 -25.18 -11.84 -9.59
CA ASN A 195 -24.50 -11.55 -10.86
C ASN A 195 -25.49 -10.73 -11.72
N MET A 196 -25.15 -9.78 -12.58
CA MET A 196 -24.05 -9.74 -13.53
C MET A 196 -24.05 -8.37 -14.22
N MET A 197 -23.30 -7.37 -13.74
CA MET A 197 -22.90 -6.19 -14.53
C MET A 197 -21.73 -5.46 -13.86
N SER A 198 -20.59 -6.14 -13.81
CA SER A 198 -19.27 -5.54 -13.59
C SER A 198 -18.22 -6.62 -13.81
N LEU A 199 -17.96 -6.96 -15.06
CA LEU A 199 -16.79 -7.77 -15.38
C LEU A 199 -15.55 -6.85 -15.36
N SER A 200 -14.69 -7.14 -14.40
CA SER A 200 -13.26 -6.82 -14.34
C SER A 200 -12.87 -5.39 -13.95
N SER A 201 -12.94 -5.11 -12.65
CA SER A 201 -11.81 -4.44 -11.99
C SER A 201 -11.38 -5.23 -10.77
N THR A 202 -10.74 -6.40 -11.00
CA THR A 202 -9.75 -6.85 -10.02
C THR A 202 -8.74 -5.72 -9.94
N ALA A 203 -8.72 -4.98 -8.84
CA ALA A 203 -7.61 -4.09 -8.55
C ALA A 203 -6.35 -4.95 -8.65
N ASN A 204 -5.56 -4.75 -9.70
CA ASN A 204 -4.29 -5.45 -9.89
C ASN A 204 -3.40 -5.04 -8.73
N ASN A 205 -3.43 -5.79 -7.64
CA ASN A 205 -2.71 -5.44 -6.43
C ASN A 205 -1.22 -5.52 -6.74
N THR A 206 -0.64 -4.35 -7.00
CA THR A 206 0.74 -4.24 -7.46
C THR A 206 1.62 -4.31 -6.23
N THR A 207 2.44 -5.36 -6.15
CA THR A 207 3.32 -5.58 -5.00
C THR A 207 4.71 -5.06 -5.34
N VAL A 208 5.25 -4.19 -4.48
CA VAL A 208 6.63 -3.70 -4.62
C VAL A 208 7.39 -3.98 -3.33
N GLU A 209 8.40 -4.81 -3.43
CA GLU A 209 9.34 -5.14 -2.36
C GLU A 209 10.72 -4.60 -2.67
N ARG A 210 11.55 -4.44 -1.64
CA ARG A 210 12.95 -4.07 -1.80
C ARG A 210 13.83 -4.95 -0.92
N ILE A 211 14.84 -5.56 -1.54
CA ILE A 211 15.91 -6.25 -0.84
C ILE A 211 17.10 -5.30 -0.75
N ALA A 212 17.16 -4.56 0.35
CA ALA A 212 18.21 -3.60 0.64
C ALA A 212 19.13 -4.08 1.77
N GLY A 213 20.25 -3.37 1.95
CA GLY A 213 21.18 -3.56 3.04
C GLY A 213 22.08 -2.34 3.17
N GLN A 214 22.74 -2.20 4.32
CA GLN A 214 23.65 -1.06 4.59
C GLN A 214 24.82 -1.01 3.59
N ASN A 215 25.20 -2.15 3.01
CA ASN A 215 26.19 -2.28 1.96
C ASN A 215 25.87 -3.49 1.08
N ARG A 216 26.65 -3.70 0.01
CA ARG A 216 26.44 -4.79 -0.96
C ARG A 216 26.56 -6.19 -0.36
N MET A 217 27.35 -6.37 0.70
CA MET A 217 27.42 -7.66 1.42
C MET A 217 26.09 -7.93 2.14
N ARG A 218 25.51 -6.91 2.80
CA ARG A 218 24.20 -7.03 3.47
C ARG A 218 23.07 -7.27 2.46
N VAL A 219 23.13 -6.66 1.28
CA VAL A 219 22.20 -6.95 0.17
C VAL A 219 22.32 -8.43 -0.25
N ALA A 220 23.54 -8.94 -0.45
CA ALA A 220 23.78 -10.34 -0.83
C ALA A 220 23.24 -11.34 0.22
N GLU A 221 23.42 -11.06 1.50
CA GLU A 221 22.86 -11.89 2.57
C GLU A 221 21.35 -11.83 2.65
N ASN A 222 20.74 -10.66 2.45
CA ASN A 222 19.29 -10.56 2.44
C ASN A 222 18.67 -11.26 1.23
N ILE A 223 19.36 -11.26 0.07
CA ILE A 223 19.01 -12.09 -1.08
C ILE A 223 19.13 -13.59 -0.72
N SER A 224 20.20 -13.97 -0.03
CA SER A 224 20.41 -15.35 0.44
C SER A 224 19.28 -15.80 1.39
N ARG A 225 18.92 -14.99 2.38
CA ARG A 225 17.83 -15.27 3.33
C ARG A 225 16.48 -15.42 2.65
N ARG A 226 16.22 -14.63 1.61
CA ARG A 226 14.98 -14.76 0.82
C ARG A 226 14.95 -16.05 0.01
N GLY A 227 16.04 -16.37 -0.68
CA GLY A 227 16.06 -17.46 -1.66
C GLY A 227 16.39 -18.84 -1.08
N TRP A 228 17.01 -18.91 0.11
CA TRP A 228 17.57 -20.15 0.64
C TRP A 228 17.38 -20.29 2.15
N ASN A 229 16.61 -21.30 2.54
CA ASN A 229 16.58 -21.78 3.93
C ASN A 229 17.90 -22.45 4.31
N SER A 230 18.48 -23.22 3.38
CA SER A 230 19.80 -23.85 3.50
C SER A 230 20.46 -23.98 2.12
N SER A 231 21.78 -24.12 2.10
CA SER A 231 22.56 -24.44 0.90
C SER A 231 23.85 -25.17 1.28
N ASP A 232 24.09 -26.34 0.68
CA ASP A 232 25.32 -27.11 0.91
C ASP A 232 26.58 -26.40 0.41
N THR A 233 26.43 -25.62 -0.67
CA THR A 233 27.50 -24.83 -1.29
C THR A 233 27.21 -23.34 -1.20
N VAL A 234 28.24 -22.52 -1.00
CA VAL A 234 28.16 -21.05 -1.13
C VAL A 234 29.21 -20.58 -2.13
N ILE A 235 28.81 -19.65 -3.00
CA ILE A 235 29.74 -18.97 -3.90
C ILE A 235 30.24 -17.69 -3.22
N ILE A 236 31.54 -17.45 -3.21
CA ILE A 236 32.15 -16.25 -2.66
C ILE A 236 32.79 -15.43 -3.77
N ALA A 237 32.44 -14.14 -3.83
CA ALA A 237 33.01 -13.19 -4.77
C ALA A 237 33.34 -11.86 -4.07
N ASN A 238 34.27 -11.09 -4.63
CA ASN A 238 34.52 -9.74 -4.11
C ASN A 238 33.40 -8.79 -4.57
N GLY A 239 32.73 -8.13 -3.63
CA GLY A 239 31.65 -7.21 -3.93
C GLY A 239 32.09 -5.96 -4.67
N TYR A 240 33.33 -5.48 -4.50
CA TYR A 240 33.87 -4.26 -5.11
C TYR A 240 34.76 -4.52 -6.34
N LYS A 241 35.40 -5.70 -6.39
CA LYS A 241 36.28 -6.18 -7.48
C LYS A 241 35.66 -7.42 -8.15
N PHE A 242 34.41 -7.30 -8.60
CA PHE A 242 33.55 -8.42 -9.01
C PHE A 242 33.77 -8.93 -10.44
N THR A 243 34.74 -8.39 -11.19
CA THR A 243 34.89 -8.69 -12.63
C THR A 243 35.19 -10.15 -12.91
N ASP A 244 35.83 -10.84 -11.96
CA ASP A 244 36.11 -12.27 -12.04
C ASP A 244 34.86 -13.15 -11.82
N ALA A 245 33.80 -12.59 -11.23
CA ALA A 245 32.58 -13.31 -10.87
C ALA A 245 31.42 -13.06 -11.83
N LEU A 246 31.57 -12.20 -12.85
CA LEU A 246 30.50 -11.87 -13.82
C LEU A 246 29.92 -13.09 -14.55
N SER A 247 30.69 -14.16 -14.69
CA SER A 247 30.28 -15.43 -15.30
C SER A 247 29.83 -16.48 -14.27
N GLY A 248 29.72 -16.11 -13.00
CA GLY A 248 29.47 -17.02 -11.88
C GLY A 248 28.02 -17.45 -11.70
N THR A 249 27.03 -16.70 -12.21
CA THR A 249 25.60 -16.99 -12.01
C THR A 249 25.19 -18.40 -12.50
N PRO A 250 25.62 -18.88 -13.69
CA PRO A 250 25.33 -20.25 -14.13
C PRO A 250 25.91 -21.33 -13.21
N LEU A 251 27.13 -21.11 -12.69
CA LEU A 251 27.76 -22.04 -11.76
C LEU A 251 27.00 -22.06 -10.42
N ALA A 252 26.64 -20.89 -9.88
CA ALA A 252 25.84 -20.79 -8.67
C ALA A 252 24.48 -21.50 -8.83
N ALA A 253 23.81 -21.29 -9.97
CA ALA A 253 22.54 -21.92 -10.30
C ALA A 253 22.65 -23.45 -10.45
N HIS A 254 23.78 -23.96 -10.95
CA HIS A 254 24.06 -25.40 -10.99
C HIS A 254 24.06 -26.02 -9.59
N HIS A 255 24.75 -25.38 -8.65
CA HIS A 255 24.83 -25.82 -7.26
C HIS A 255 23.60 -25.47 -6.42
N ASN A 256 22.60 -24.76 -6.99
CA ASN A 256 21.50 -24.14 -6.23
C ASN A 256 22.03 -23.33 -5.04
N ALA A 257 23.11 -22.59 -5.23
CA ALA A 257 23.86 -21.91 -4.17
C ALA A 257 23.68 -20.39 -4.24
N PRO A 258 23.52 -19.69 -3.10
CA PRO A 258 23.62 -18.24 -3.09
C PRO A 258 25.07 -17.79 -3.34
N MET A 259 25.22 -16.58 -3.85
CA MET A 259 26.51 -15.88 -3.88
C MET A 259 26.55 -14.85 -2.77
N LEU A 260 27.50 -14.99 -1.86
CA LEU A 260 27.81 -14.00 -0.83
C LEU A 260 29.02 -13.17 -1.25
N LEU A 261 29.05 -11.93 -0.77
CA LEU A 261 30.08 -10.97 -1.15
C LEU A 261 31.05 -10.72 0.01
N VAL A 262 32.32 -10.56 -0.34
CA VAL A 262 33.39 -10.15 0.57
C VAL A 262 34.09 -8.90 0.05
N SER A 263 34.99 -8.32 0.84
CA SER A 263 35.86 -7.23 0.40
C SER A 263 37.31 -7.69 0.33
N ASP A 264 38.20 -6.86 -0.21
CA ASP A 264 39.64 -7.08 -0.14
C ASP A 264 40.21 -6.85 1.27
N LYS A 265 39.43 -6.24 2.16
CA LYS A 265 39.76 -6.11 3.58
C LYS A 265 39.47 -7.38 4.39
N GLY A 266 38.68 -8.30 3.84
CA GLY A 266 38.35 -9.57 4.48
C GLY A 266 36.88 -9.96 4.36
N ILE A 267 36.54 -11.01 5.13
CA ILE A 267 35.20 -11.54 5.34
C ILE A 267 34.72 -11.13 6.74
N ASP A 268 33.54 -10.52 6.83
CA ASP A 268 32.98 -10.05 8.10
C ASP A 268 32.18 -11.14 8.81
N SER A 269 31.84 -10.87 10.08
CA SER A 269 31.11 -11.76 10.97
C SER A 269 29.74 -12.16 10.44
N GLU A 270 29.05 -11.23 9.80
CA GLU A 270 27.70 -11.40 9.26
C GLU A 270 27.72 -12.33 8.06
N THR A 271 28.75 -12.22 7.20
CA THR A 271 28.92 -13.14 6.07
C THR A 271 29.21 -14.55 6.57
N LEU A 272 30.04 -14.68 7.60
CA LEU A 272 30.32 -15.97 8.25
C LEU A 272 29.06 -16.55 8.92
N THR A 273 28.25 -15.70 9.55
CA THR A 273 26.98 -16.08 10.17
C THR A 273 25.99 -16.57 9.11
N GLU A 274 25.93 -15.91 7.96
CA GLU A 274 25.07 -16.35 6.86
C GLU A 274 25.53 -17.69 6.27
N ILE A 275 26.84 -17.92 6.12
CA ILE A 275 27.39 -19.22 5.71
C ILE A 275 26.98 -20.33 6.70
N ALA A 276 27.06 -20.04 8.01
CA ALA A 276 26.65 -20.97 9.05
C ALA A 276 25.13 -21.21 9.04
N ARG A 277 24.31 -20.16 8.88
CA ARG A 277 22.85 -20.25 8.77
C ARG A 277 22.43 -21.17 7.61
N LEU A 278 23.12 -21.05 6.48
CA LEU A 278 22.90 -21.90 5.31
C LEU A 278 23.29 -23.36 5.53
N LYS A 279 24.05 -23.68 6.60
CA LYS A 279 24.64 -24.99 6.87
C LYS A 279 25.57 -25.44 5.74
N ALA A 280 26.28 -24.49 5.13
CA ALA A 280 27.16 -24.77 4.00
C ALA A 280 28.38 -25.57 4.44
N ARG A 281 28.78 -26.56 3.63
CA ARG A 281 29.99 -27.37 3.81
C ARG A 281 31.04 -27.04 2.75
N ASN A 282 30.58 -26.62 1.57
CA ASN A 282 31.42 -26.36 0.42
C ASN A 282 31.42 -24.86 0.10
N VAL A 283 32.59 -24.31 -0.22
CA VAL A 283 32.74 -22.92 -0.66
C VAL A 283 33.50 -22.87 -1.97
N ILE A 284 32.94 -22.18 -2.95
CA ILE A 284 33.61 -21.90 -4.23
C ILE A 284 33.92 -20.41 -4.30
N ILE A 285 35.20 -20.07 -4.27
CA ILE A 285 35.68 -18.69 -4.43
C ILE A 285 35.88 -18.39 -5.92
N LEU A 286 35.25 -17.33 -6.42
CA LEU A 286 35.45 -16.82 -7.77
C LEU A 286 36.40 -15.61 -7.76
N GLY A 287 37.53 -15.77 -8.45
CA GLY A 287 38.55 -14.73 -8.59
C GLY A 287 39.84 -15.01 -7.85
N GLY A 288 40.92 -14.40 -8.36
CA GLY A 288 42.28 -14.63 -7.85
C GLY A 288 42.55 -13.91 -6.52
N PRO A 289 43.71 -14.13 -5.90
CA PRO A 289 44.09 -13.51 -4.62
C PRO A 289 44.08 -11.97 -4.62
N ARG A 290 44.22 -11.32 -5.78
CA ARG A 290 44.10 -9.85 -5.91
C ARG A 290 42.65 -9.34 -5.75
N SER A 291 41.69 -10.20 -6.05
CA SER A 291 40.25 -9.93 -5.94
C SER A 291 39.73 -10.47 -4.61
N VAL A 292 39.95 -11.75 -4.30
CA VAL A 292 39.57 -12.38 -3.03
C VAL A 292 40.83 -12.89 -2.34
N PRO A 293 41.42 -12.13 -1.39
CA PRO A 293 42.68 -12.46 -0.74
C PRO A 293 42.75 -13.86 -0.12
N GLU A 294 43.95 -14.42 -0.01
CA GLU A 294 44.14 -15.79 0.48
C GLU A 294 43.78 -15.94 1.96
N HIS A 295 43.88 -14.87 2.76
CA HIS A 295 43.45 -14.90 4.15
C HIS A 295 41.96 -15.22 4.30
N ILE A 296 41.11 -14.89 3.31
CA ILE A 296 39.68 -15.25 3.31
C ILE A 296 39.50 -16.76 3.13
N SER A 297 40.21 -17.34 2.16
CA SER A 297 40.26 -18.79 1.91
C SER A 297 40.72 -19.53 3.18
N ASN A 298 41.79 -19.07 3.82
CA ASN A 298 42.29 -19.65 5.07
C ASN A 298 41.27 -19.52 6.22
N THR A 299 40.61 -18.37 6.36
CA THR A 299 39.58 -18.13 7.38
C THR A 299 38.39 -19.09 7.25
N LEU A 300 38.01 -19.43 6.03
CA LEU A 300 36.94 -20.38 5.73
C LEU A 300 37.38 -21.83 5.97
N LYS A 301 38.59 -22.22 5.53
CA LYS A 301 39.16 -23.56 5.79
C LYS A 301 39.34 -23.85 7.27
N ASN A 302 39.81 -22.87 8.05
CA ASN A 302 39.98 -22.99 9.50
C ASN A 302 38.65 -23.19 10.24
N ARG A 303 37.51 -22.91 9.60
CA ARG A 303 36.16 -23.22 10.10
C ARG A 303 35.64 -24.59 9.64
N GLY A 304 36.49 -25.43 9.04
CA GLY A 304 36.14 -26.78 8.58
C GLY A 304 35.40 -26.82 7.25
N LEU A 305 35.38 -25.72 6.47
CA LEU A 305 34.74 -25.68 5.16
C LEU A 305 35.66 -26.21 4.06
N ASN A 306 35.08 -26.92 3.10
CA ASN A 306 35.77 -27.36 1.89
C ASN A 306 35.86 -26.20 0.89
N VAL A 307 37.00 -25.51 0.85
CA VAL A 307 37.19 -24.31 0.03
C VAL A 307 37.93 -24.63 -1.26
N ARG A 308 37.28 -24.37 -2.39
CA ARG A 308 37.86 -24.41 -3.74
C ARG A 308 37.87 -23.01 -4.36
N ARG A 309 38.94 -22.66 -5.08
CA ARG A 309 39.05 -21.40 -5.82
C ARG A 309 39.05 -21.66 -7.32
N ILE A 310 38.26 -20.90 -8.06
CA ILE A 310 38.28 -20.84 -9.53
C ILE A 310 38.80 -19.45 -9.92
N ALA A 311 40.00 -19.40 -10.47
CA ALA A 311 40.66 -18.15 -10.84
C ALA A 311 41.70 -18.38 -11.93
N GLY A 312 41.63 -17.58 -12.99
CA GLY A 312 42.65 -17.48 -14.02
C GLY A 312 43.56 -16.27 -13.82
N GLN A 313 44.47 -16.04 -14.77
CA GLN A 313 45.39 -14.89 -14.74
C GLN A 313 44.68 -13.53 -14.84
N ASN A 314 43.49 -13.53 -15.45
CA ASN A 314 42.63 -12.37 -15.64
C ASN A 314 41.16 -12.82 -15.76
N ARG A 315 40.23 -11.87 -15.84
CA ARG A 315 38.79 -12.15 -15.93
C ARG A 315 38.38 -13.04 -17.10
N TYR A 316 39.10 -12.98 -18.22
CA TYR A 316 38.81 -13.77 -19.40
C TYR A 316 39.16 -15.24 -19.17
N ASP A 317 40.33 -15.49 -18.60
CA ASP A 317 40.77 -16.83 -18.20
C ASP A 317 39.89 -17.40 -17.08
N THR A 318 39.55 -16.59 -16.06
CA THR A 318 38.58 -16.99 -15.03
C THR A 318 37.23 -17.36 -15.63
N SER A 319 36.72 -16.60 -16.62
CA SER A 319 35.45 -16.92 -17.27
C SER A 319 35.50 -18.22 -18.08
N ARG A 320 36.64 -18.55 -18.70
CA ARG A 320 36.85 -19.85 -19.36
C ARG A 320 36.82 -20.98 -18.34
N MET A 321 37.52 -20.85 -17.21
CA MET A 321 37.54 -21.87 -16.16
C MET A 321 36.16 -22.10 -15.53
N ILE A 322 35.40 -21.02 -15.29
CA ILE A 322 34.01 -21.13 -14.83
C ILE A 322 33.15 -21.82 -15.90
N ALA A 323 33.34 -21.48 -17.19
CA ALA A 323 32.62 -22.11 -18.27
C ALA A 323 32.93 -23.62 -18.36
N GLU A 324 34.18 -24.05 -18.22
CA GLU A 324 34.57 -25.46 -18.20
C GLU A 324 33.90 -26.22 -17.05
N GLU A 325 33.81 -25.61 -15.87
CA GLU A 325 33.09 -26.18 -14.73
C GLU A 325 31.58 -26.30 -15.00
N VAL A 326 30.96 -25.24 -15.54
CA VAL A 326 29.54 -25.27 -15.92
C VAL A 326 29.29 -26.35 -16.98
N ILE A 327 30.24 -26.54 -17.91
CA ILE A 327 30.16 -27.52 -18.98
C ILE A 327 30.28 -28.95 -18.45
N SER A 328 31.17 -29.19 -17.48
CA SER A 328 31.35 -30.51 -16.88
C SER A 328 30.14 -30.94 -16.04
N LEU A 329 29.42 -30.00 -15.43
CA LEU A 329 28.24 -30.28 -14.58
C LEU A 329 26.96 -30.60 -15.38
N ARG A 330 26.78 -29.99 -16.57
CA ARG A 330 25.85 -30.44 -17.62
C ARG A 330 26.41 -29.95 -18.94
N GLY A 331 26.66 -30.83 -19.90
CA GLY A 331 27.12 -30.45 -21.23
C GLY A 331 26.13 -29.50 -21.92
N PRO A 332 26.44 -28.20 -22.10
CA PRO A 332 25.59 -27.27 -22.79
C PRO A 332 26.04 -27.21 -24.24
N SER A 333 25.08 -27.32 -25.16
CA SER A 333 25.33 -27.01 -26.57
C SER A 333 25.47 -25.51 -26.82
N THR A 334 25.15 -24.63 -25.85
CA THR A 334 25.13 -23.17 -26.03
C THR A 334 25.92 -22.39 -24.98
N ALA A 335 26.66 -21.36 -25.43
CA ALA A 335 27.30 -20.35 -24.58
C ALA A 335 26.90 -18.91 -24.92
N HIS A 336 27.10 -18.01 -23.97
CA HIS A 336 26.89 -16.57 -24.14
C HIS A 336 28.22 -15.83 -24.17
N LEU A 337 28.50 -15.10 -25.26
CA LEU A 337 29.66 -14.23 -25.40
C LEU A 337 29.28 -12.80 -25.04
N VAL A 338 29.99 -12.21 -24.08
CA VAL A 338 29.75 -10.83 -23.61
C VAL A 338 31.07 -10.06 -23.50
N ASN A 339 31.01 -8.73 -23.51
CA ASN A 339 32.21 -7.92 -23.33
C ASN A 339 32.66 -7.90 -21.86
N GLY A 340 33.91 -8.28 -21.60
CA GLY A 340 34.52 -8.31 -20.28
C GLY A 340 34.93 -6.95 -19.72
N ASP A 341 34.89 -5.89 -20.54
CA ASP A 341 35.19 -4.50 -20.19
C ASP A 341 33.90 -3.64 -20.08
N ALA A 342 32.76 -4.15 -20.56
CA ALA A 342 31.44 -3.50 -20.50
C ALA A 342 30.39 -4.41 -19.82
N TYR A 343 30.25 -4.28 -18.50
CA TYR A 343 29.60 -5.29 -17.65
C TYR A 343 28.09 -5.44 -17.82
N ALA A 344 27.41 -4.42 -18.34
CA ALA A 344 25.96 -4.41 -18.39
C ALA A 344 25.39 -5.52 -19.29
N ASP A 345 26.12 -5.92 -20.32
CA ASP A 345 25.71 -7.02 -21.22
C ASP A 345 25.82 -8.39 -20.52
N ALA A 346 26.90 -8.60 -19.74
CA ALA A 346 27.07 -9.79 -18.92
C ALA A 346 25.96 -9.93 -17.88
N VAL A 347 25.63 -8.83 -17.20
CA VAL A 347 24.56 -8.78 -16.20
C VAL A 347 23.19 -9.02 -16.85
N SER A 348 22.96 -8.49 -18.05
CA SER A 348 21.70 -8.65 -18.78
C SER A 348 21.37 -10.11 -19.08
N ILE A 349 22.38 -10.93 -19.41
CA ILE A 349 22.19 -12.36 -19.71
C ILE A 349 22.29 -13.26 -18.48
N SER A 350 22.78 -12.75 -17.34
CA SER A 350 23.09 -13.57 -16.16
C SER A 350 21.89 -14.39 -15.66
N THR A 351 20.70 -13.81 -15.64
CA THR A 351 19.47 -14.52 -15.20
C THR A 351 19.07 -15.65 -16.13
N VAL A 352 19.15 -15.43 -17.44
CA VAL A 352 18.85 -16.44 -18.46
C VAL A 352 19.91 -17.53 -18.42
N ALA A 353 21.19 -17.16 -18.41
CA ALA A 353 22.30 -18.09 -18.34
C ALA A 353 22.24 -18.94 -17.06
N GLY A 354 21.85 -18.35 -15.93
CA GLY A 354 21.57 -19.07 -14.68
C GLY A 354 20.42 -20.07 -14.81
N ARG A 355 19.28 -19.63 -15.32
CA ARG A 355 18.07 -20.45 -15.48
C ARG A 355 18.33 -21.69 -16.36
N TYR A 356 19.01 -21.50 -17.49
CA TYR A 356 19.36 -22.59 -18.40
C TYR A 356 20.68 -23.27 -18.07
N LYS A 357 21.38 -22.80 -17.02
CA LYS A 357 22.68 -23.31 -16.57
C LYS A 357 23.72 -23.33 -17.71
N GLN A 358 23.74 -22.27 -18.52
CA GLN A 358 24.59 -22.08 -19.70
C GLN A 358 25.78 -21.16 -19.38
N PRO A 359 26.99 -21.45 -19.87
CA PRO A 359 28.18 -20.68 -19.54
C PRO A 359 28.15 -19.26 -20.17
N ILE A 360 28.73 -18.31 -19.43
CA ILE A 360 29.01 -16.95 -19.90
C ILE A 360 30.52 -16.83 -20.09
N LEU A 361 30.96 -16.43 -21.28
CA LEU A 361 32.36 -16.17 -21.59
C LEU A 361 32.58 -14.70 -21.89
N LEU A 362 33.69 -14.17 -21.37
CA LEU A 362 34.08 -12.78 -21.56
C LEU A 362 35.02 -12.65 -22.77
N THR A 363 34.88 -11.56 -23.52
CA THR A 363 35.81 -11.17 -24.59
C THR A 363 36.06 -9.67 -24.60
N ARG A 364 37.05 -9.20 -25.36
CA ARG A 364 37.27 -7.77 -25.60
C ARG A 364 36.37 -7.25 -26.70
N ALA A 365 36.23 -5.93 -26.78
CA ALA A 365 35.38 -5.29 -27.78
C ALA A 365 35.80 -5.60 -29.23
N ASN A 366 37.11 -5.55 -29.51
CA ASN A 366 37.62 -5.59 -30.89
C ASN A 366 38.24 -6.94 -31.31
N GLU A 367 38.23 -7.94 -30.44
CA GLU A 367 38.76 -9.27 -30.75
C GLU A 367 38.01 -10.37 -29.98
N LEU A 368 37.93 -11.56 -30.57
CA LEU A 368 37.58 -12.79 -29.87
C LEU A 368 38.78 -13.22 -29.02
N HIS A 369 38.66 -13.12 -27.70
CA HIS A 369 39.75 -13.37 -26.77
C HIS A 369 40.29 -14.81 -26.91
N PRO A 370 41.62 -15.05 -26.81
CA PRO A 370 42.20 -16.39 -26.96
C PRO A 370 41.59 -17.46 -26.04
N GLU A 371 41.24 -17.09 -24.82
CA GLU A 371 40.59 -18.00 -23.86
C GLU A 371 39.21 -18.47 -24.33
N VAL A 372 38.46 -17.65 -25.06
CA VAL A 372 37.17 -18.04 -25.67
C VAL A 372 37.40 -19.03 -26.81
N ARG A 373 38.45 -18.81 -27.63
CA ARG A 373 38.79 -19.70 -28.77
C ARG A 373 39.07 -21.13 -28.33
N LYS A 374 39.55 -21.35 -27.11
CA LYS A 374 39.81 -22.69 -26.57
C LYS A 374 38.53 -23.53 -26.45
N LEU A 375 37.36 -22.89 -26.33
CA LEU A 375 36.08 -23.57 -26.12
C LEU A 375 35.20 -23.62 -27.38
N THR A 376 35.60 -23.03 -28.51
CA THR A 376 34.79 -23.03 -29.75
C THR A 376 34.64 -24.41 -30.39
N ASN A 377 35.55 -25.35 -30.11
CA ASN A 377 35.43 -26.72 -30.58
C ASN A 377 34.51 -27.57 -29.69
N THR A 378 34.33 -27.16 -28.43
CA THR A 378 33.49 -27.85 -27.44
C THR A 378 32.03 -27.38 -27.52
N ILE A 379 31.82 -26.08 -27.73
CA ILE A 379 30.49 -25.44 -27.72
C ILE A 379 30.10 -25.07 -29.15
N LYS A 380 28.95 -25.57 -29.61
CA LYS A 380 28.50 -25.42 -31.01
C LYS A 380 27.63 -24.20 -31.26
N ASP A 381 26.76 -23.85 -30.32
CA ASP A 381 25.86 -22.69 -30.41
C ASP A 381 26.36 -21.55 -29.55
N TRP A 382 26.33 -20.34 -30.10
CA TRP A 382 26.78 -19.15 -29.41
C TRP A 382 25.77 -18.01 -29.52
N ARG A 383 25.68 -17.23 -28.44
CA ARG A 383 24.86 -16.02 -28.38
C ARG A 383 25.72 -14.85 -27.97
N ILE A 384 25.89 -13.89 -28.87
CA ILE A 384 26.59 -12.65 -28.62
C ILE A 384 25.59 -11.67 -28.00
N ILE A 385 25.86 -11.22 -26.78
CA ILE A 385 24.99 -10.26 -26.07
C ILE A 385 25.69 -8.91 -26.08
N GLY A 386 25.02 -7.90 -26.66
CA GLY A 386 25.54 -6.55 -26.80
C GLY A 386 25.59 -6.07 -28.24
N GLY A 387 25.56 -4.74 -28.41
CA GLY A 387 25.70 -4.07 -29.69
C GLY A 387 27.12 -4.15 -30.26
N THR A 388 27.32 -3.63 -31.47
CA THR A 388 28.62 -3.61 -32.16
C THR A 388 29.66 -2.70 -31.49
N THR A 389 29.21 -1.74 -30.69
CA THR A 389 30.08 -0.92 -29.84
C THR A 389 30.63 -1.70 -28.64
N SER A 390 29.93 -2.75 -28.20
CA SER A 390 30.35 -3.63 -27.11
C SER A 390 31.16 -4.80 -27.63
N ILE A 391 30.71 -5.47 -28.70
CA ILE A 391 31.46 -6.54 -29.37
C ILE A 391 31.41 -6.25 -30.85
N SER A 392 32.52 -5.87 -31.46
CA SER A 392 32.61 -5.45 -32.85
C SER A 392 32.27 -6.57 -33.84
N ASN A 393 32.00 -6.18 -35.09
CA ASN A 393 31.83 -7.13 -36.19
C ASN A 393 33.09 -7.99 -36.39
N THR A 394 34.28 -7.45 -36.10
CA THR A 394 35.54 -8.20 -36.17
C THR A 394 35.54 -9.37 -35.18
N ALA A 395 35.21 -9.11 -33.91
CA ALA A 395 35.14 -10.16 -32.89
C ALA A 395 34.04 -11.19 -33.20
N GLU A 396 32.88 -10.74 -33.69
CA GLU A 396 31.81 -11.63 -34.13
C GLU A 396 32.21 -12.52 -35.32
N ASN A 397 32.87 -11.95 -36.34
CA ASN A 397 33.33 -12.71 -37.50
C ASN A 397 34.40 -13.74 -37.11
N GLN A 398 35.27 -13.41 -36.16
CA GLN A 398 36.24 -14.34 -35.59
C GLN A 398 35.58 -15.50 -34.83
N LEU A 399 34.40 -15.28 -34.23
CA LEU A 399 33.61 -16.36 -33.62
C LEU A 399 32.92 -17.19 -34.69
N LYS A 400 32.21 -16.55 -35.61
CA LYS A 400 31.45 -17.20 -36.69
C LYS A 400 32.31 -18.09 -37.59
N SER A 401 33.59 -17.76 -37.78
CA SER A 401 34.51 -18.61 -38.54
C SER A 401 34.93 -19.90 -37.81
N ARG A 402 34.60 -20.04 -36.51
CA ARG A 402 35.01 -21.16 -35.66
C ARG A 402 33.86 -22.04 -35.16
N VAL A 403 32.62 -21.59 -35.30
CA VAL A 403 31.44 -22.25 -34.70
C VAL A 403 30.33 -22.38 -35.73
N SER A 404 29.49 -23.41 -35.58
CA SER A 404 28.39 -23.68 -36.52
C SER A 404 27.28 -22.63 -36.45
N ASN A 405 27.05 -22.03 -35.29
CA ASN A 405 25.96 -21.09 -35.08
C ASN A 405 26.36 -20.01 -34.08
N ALA A 406 26.27 -18.74 -34.49
CA ALA A 406 26.42 -17.60 -33.61
C ALA A 406 25.40 -16.51 -33.95
N THR A 407 24.55 -16.18 -33.00
CA THR A 407 23.49 -15.17 -33.13
C THR A 407 23.73 -14.00 -32.19
N ARG A 408 23.38 -12.78 -32.60
CA ARG A 408 23.56 -11.57 -31.79
C ARG A 408 22.24 -11.04 -31.28
N LEU A 409 22.20 -10.69 -30.00
CA LEU A 409 21.17 -9.88 -29.36
C LEU A 409 21.76 -8.52 -28.99
N ALA A 410 21.47 -7.52 -29.82
CA ALA A 410 21.93 -6.14 -29.66
C ALA A 410 20.77 -5.21 -29.32
N GLY A 411 21.08 -4.04 -28.76
CA GLY A 411 20.17 -2.91 -28.51
C GLY A 411 20.96 -1.60 -28.56
N LYS A 412 20.27 -0.46 -28.58
CA LYS A 412 20.91 0.86 -28.66
C LYS A 412 21.71 1.22 -27.41
N ASP A 413 21.29 0.65 -26.27
CA ASP A 413 21.89 0.83 -24.96
C ASP A 413 21.72 -0.44 -24.12
N ARG A 414 22.30 -0.43 -22.91
CA ARG A 414 22.26 -1.57 -21.98
C ARG A 414 20.84 -1.96 -21.54
N TYR A 415 19.93 -0.99 -21.47
CA TYR A 415 18.56 -1.22 -21.03
C TYR A 415 17.74 -1.89 -22.13
N GLU A 416 17.95 -1.49 -23.38
CA GLU A 416 17.34 -2.15 -24.53
C GLU A 416 17.91 -3.57 -24.73
N VAL A 417 19.23 -3.77 -24.59
CA VAL A 417 19.83 -5.12 -24.59
C VAL A 417 19.16 -6.00 -23.53
N ASN A 418 19.05 -5.50 -22.30
CA ASN A 418 18.39 -6.22 -21.21
C ASN A 418 16.94 -6.58 -21.54
N LYS A 419 16.11 -5.63 -21.96
CA LYS A 419 14.70 -5.90 -22.35
C LYS A 419 14.59 -6.87 -23.51
N ARG A 420 15.50 -6.84 -24.50
CA ARG A 420 15.53 -7.78 -25.62
C ARG A 420 15.90 -9.20 -25.16
N VAL A 421 16.86 -9.32 -24.25
CA VAL A 421 17.18 -10.60 -23.59
C VAL A 421 15.93 -11.11 -22.86
N LEU A 422 15.36 -10.33 -21.95
CA LEU A 422 14.16 -10.75 -21.20
C LEU A 422 12.97 -11.07 -22.13
N ASN A 423 12.85 -10.38 -23.27
CA ASN A 423 11.81 -10.66 -24.25
C ASN A 423 11.99 -11.99 -24.98
N HIS A 424 13.23 -12.31 -25.36
CA HIS A 424 13.55 -13.50 -26.14
C HIS A 424 13.28 -14.79 -25.35
N TRP A 425 13.60 -14.82 -24.05
CA TRP A 425 13.41 -16.00 -23.20
C TRP A 425 12.17 -15.98 -22.31
N GLY A 426 11.56 -14.81 -22.12
CA GLY A 426 10.39 -14.65 -21.29
C GLY A 426 10.68 -14.68 -19.77
N ILE A 427 9.73 -14.12 -19.03
CA ILE A 427 9.65 -14.09 -17.58
C ILE A 427 8.32 -14.76 -17.21
N SER A 428 8.33 -15.65 -16.21
CA SER A 428 7.11 -16.34 -15.76
C SER A 428 6.61 -15.77 -14.43
N GLY A 429 5.30 -15.86 -14.18
CA GLY A 429 4.71 -15.64 -12.85
C GLY A 429 4.51 -14.18 -12.42
N GLY A 430 4.44 -13.21 -13.35
CA GLY A 430 4.13 -11.80 -13.04
C GLY A 430 5.20 -11.06 -12.23
N ARG A 431 6.25 -11.75 -11.78
CA ARG A 431 7.33 -11.23 -10.95
C ARG A 431 8.53 -10.82 -11.76
N VAL A 432 9.12 -9.67 -11.44
CA VAL A 432 10.41 -9.23 -11.98
C VAL A 432 11.26 -8.55 -10.91
N TYR A 433 12.55 -8.84 -10.95
CA TYR A 433 13.53 -8.13 -10.13
C TYR A 433 13.97 -6.86 -10.87
N ILE A 434 14.19 -5.77 -10.14
CA ILE A 434 14.66 -4.49 -10.69
C ILE A 434 16.03 -4.21 -10.11
N GLY A 435 17.01 -3.92 -10.97
CA GLY A 435 18.38 -3.63 -10.54
C GLY A 435 18.97 -2.41 -11.23
N SER A 436 19.92 -1.76 -10.57
CA SER A 436 20.60 -0.59 -11.13
C SER A 436 21.46 -0.96 -12.35
N GLY A 437 21.23 -0.30 -13.47
CA GLY A 437 22.04 -0.45 -14.69
C GLY A 437 23.47 0.10 -14.58
N THR A 438 23.85 0.67 -13.44
CA THR A 438 25.17 1.25 -13.18
C THR A 438 25.87 0.65 -11.95
N ALA A 439 25.14 0.05 -11.00
CA ALA A 439 25.68 -0.62 -9.81
C ALA A 439 25.41 -2.13 -9.83
N PHE A 440 26.35 -2.90 -10.39
CA PHE A 440 26.13 -4.30 -10.77
C PHE A 440 26.25 -5.34 -9.65
N ALA A 441 26.87 -5.02 -8.51
CA ALA A 441 27.15 -6.00 -7.47
C ALA A 441 25.87 -6.61 -6.86
N ASP A 442 24.83 -5.79 -6.68
CA ASP A 442 23.53 -6.22 -6.15
C ASP A 442 22.80 -7.12 -7.16
N ILE A 443 23.00 -6.88 -8.47
CA ILE A 443 22.42 -7.70 -9.52
C ILE A 443 23.16 -9.02 -9.67
N LEU A 444 24.48 -9.04 -9.48
CA LEU A 444 25.26 -10.27 -9.59
C LEU A 444 24.69 -11.35 -8.67
N THR A 445 24.39 -11.00 -7.43
CA THR A 445 23.77 -11.90 -6.44
C THR A 445 22.27 -12.10 -6.71
N GLY A 446 21.54 -11.01 -7.01
CA GLY A 446 20.10 -11.08 -7.30
C GLY A 446 19.73 -11.84 -8.57
N SER A 447 20.66 -11.95 -9.52
CA SER A 447 20.45 -12.71 -10.75
C SER A 447 20.29 -14.21 -10.48
N ILE A 448 20.87 -14.73 -9.40
CA ILE A 448 20.82 -16.14 -9.04
C ILE A 448 19.41 -16.50 -8.52
N ILE A 449 18.87 -15.71 -7.58
CA ILE A 449 17.50 -15.92 -7.09
C ILE A 449 16.47 -15.71 -8.21
N ALA A 450 16.65 -14.67 -9.05
CA ALA A 450 15.78 -14.44 -10.20
C ALA A 450 15.81 -15.61 -11.19
N SER A 451 16.98 -16.22 -11.42
CA SER A 451 17.12 -17.42 -12.26
C SER A 451 16.31 -18.59 -11.70
N ARG A 452 16.42 -18.84 -10.38
CA ARG A 452 15.75 -19.93 -9.68
C ARG A 452 14.22 -19.77 -9.69
N GLU A 453 13.74 -18.53 -9.58
CA GLU A 453 12.31 -18.20 -9.60
C GLU A 453 11.74 -18.09 -11.02
N ASN A 454 12.48 -18.50 -12.06
CA ASN A 454 12.07 -18.38 -13.47
C ASN A 454 11.66 -16.94 -13.85
N SER A 455 12.29 -15.96 -13.20
CA SER A 455 12.09 -14.53 -13.36
C SER A 455 13.31 -13.89 -14.06
N GLY A 456 13.32 -12.56 -14.19
CA GLY A 456 14.40 -11.79 -14.78
C GLY A 456 14.80 -10.60 -13.93
N VAL A 457 15.96 -10.01 -14.23
CA VAL A 457 16.35 -8.70 -13.67
C VAL A 457 16.23 -7.65 -14.76
N LEU A 458 15.28 -6.74 -14.58
CA LEU A 458 15.07 -5.55 -15.39
C LEU A 458 16.05 -4.46 -14.96
N LEU A 459 16.91 -4.01 -15.87
CA LEU A 459 17.88 -2.94 -15.60
C LEU A 459 17.21 -1.57 -15.68
N LEU A 460 17.52 -0.72 -14.71
CA LEU A 460 16.96 0.63 -14.59
C LEU A 460 17.99 1.68 -14.16
N ASP A 461 17.74 2.94 -14.50
CA ASP A 461 18.34 4.12 -13.86
C ASP A 461 17.25 5.15 -13.51
N GLU A 462 17.67 6.26 -12.90
CA GLU A 462 16.77 7.33 -12.47
C GLU A 462 16.25 8.22 -13.62
N SER A 463 16.65 7.95 -14.88
CA SER A 463 16.20 8.77 -16.01
C SER A 463 14.74 8.48 -16.34
N GLU A 464 13.96 9.54 -16.55
CA GLU A 464 12.51 9.42 -16.82
C GLU A 464 12.22 8.55 -18.05
N SER A 465 13.03 8.71 -19.10
CA SER A 465 12.90 7.93 -20.34
C SER A 465 13.04 6.42 -20.06
N ASN A 466 14.02 6.03 -19.25
CA ASN A 466 14.23 4.63 -18.93
C ASN A 466 13.11 4.07 -18.05
N ILE A 467 12.73 4.80 -17.00
CA ILE A 467 11.60 4.46 -16.12
C ILE A 467 10.35 4.21 -16.95
N GLN A 468 9.95 5.16 -17.81
CA GLN A 468 8.77 5.01 -18.65
C GLN A 468 8.85 3.77 -19.56
N THR A 469 10.01 3.50 -20.15
CA THR A 469 10.17 2.31 -21.01
C THR A 469 10.12 0.99 -20.23
N ALA A 470 10.56 0.98 -18.97
CA ALA A 470 10.49 -0.17 -18.07
C ALA A 470 9.07 -0.40 -17.54
N GLU A 471 8.35 0.68 -17.23
CA GLU A 471 6.91 0.65 -16.91
C GLU A 471 6.09 0.10 -18.09
N ASN A 472 6.34 0.59 -19.31
CA ASN A 472 5.67 0.10 -20.51
C ASN A 472 5.98 -1.37 -20.77
N TYR A 473 7.25 -1.78 -20.62
CA TYR A 473 7.62 -3.18 -20.67
C TYR A 473 6.82 -4.02 -19.67
N SER A 474 6.71 -3.53 -18.43
CA SER A 474 5.99 -4.21 -17.35
C SER A 474 4.50 -4.33 -17.61
N ARG A 475 3.85 -3.24 -18.05
CA ARG A 475 2.44 -3.23 -18.48
C ARG A 475 2.17 -4.25 -19.58
N ASN A 476 2.97 -4.23 -20.64
CA ASN A 476 2.83 -5.12 -21.80
C ASN A 476 3.02 -6.60 -21.44
N ARG A 477 3.76 -6.88 -20.37
CA ARG A 477 4.04 -8.23 -19.88
C ARG A 477 3.14 -8.66 -18.73
N GLY A 478 2.22 -7.79 -18.26
CA GLY A 478 1.38 -8.06 -17.10
C GLY A 478 2.18 -8.29 -15.81
N LEU A 479 3.36 -7.65 -15.67
CA LEU A 479 4.20 -7.80 -14.48
C LEU A 479 3.64 -6.93 -13.37
N ASN A 480 3.27 -7.51 -12.24
CA ASN A 480 2.63 -6.82 -11.10
C ASN A 480 3.32 -7.09 -9.75
N HIS A 481 4.39 -7.88 -9.73
CA HIS A 481 5.21 -8.11 -8.54
C HIS A 481 6.67 -7.68 -8.80
N PHE A 482 7.07 -6.58 -8.20
CA PHE A 482 8.37 -5.96 -8.40
C PHE A 482 9.25 -6.13 -7.17
N ILE A 483 10.50 -6.57 -7.36
CA ILE A 483 11.48 -6.70 -6.27
C ILE A 483 12.71 -5.88 -6.61
N ILE A 484 12.91 -4.76 -5.92
CA ILE A 484 14.05 -3.88 -6.15
C ILE A 484 15.27 -4.40 -5.39
N LEU A 485 16.39 -4.55 -6.09
CA LEU A 485 17.67 -4.99 -5.56
C LEU A 485 18.55 -3.77 -5.22
N GLY A 486 18.99 -3.70 -3.96
CA GLY A 486 19.91 -2.67 -3.50
C GLY A 486 19.24 -1.53 -2.73
N GLY A 487 20.09 -0.70 -2.12
CA GLY A 487 19.69 0.45 -1.31
C GLY A 487 19.14 1.62 -2.13
N THR A 488 18.65 2.64 -1.43
CA THR A 488 18.07 3.85 -2.03
C THR A 488 19.08 4.75 -2.73
N ASN A 489 20.38 4.55 -2.47
CA ASN A 489 21.46 5.30 -3.12
C ASN A 489 21.68 4.92 -4.58
N THR A 490 21.23 3.73 -5.01
CA THR A 490 21.38 3.26 -6.40
C THR A 490 20.07 3.36 -7.19
N LEU A 491 18.95 3.03 -6.55
CA LEU A 491 17.59 3.25 -7.04
C LEU A 491 16.75 3.83 -5.90
N SER A 492 16.36 5.09 -6.02
CA SER A 492 15.68 5.90 -5.02
C SER A 492 14.26 5.40 -4.69
N ASN A 493 13.64 6.02 -3.68
CA ASN A 493 12.29 5.65 -3.27
C ASN A 493 11.22 5.92 -4.34
N ARG A 494 11.49 6.89 -5.23
CA ARG A 494 10.68 7.21 -6.40
C ARG A 494 10.42 6.00 -7.28
N ILE A 495 11.40 5.10 -7.45
CA ILE A 495 11.20 3.88 -8.24
C ILE A 495 10.17 2.95 -7.56
N ASN A 496 10.16 2.86 -6.22
CA ASN A 496 9.14 2.06 -5.54
C ASN A 496 7.74 2.63 -5.78
N GLU A 497 7.59 3.96 -5.71
CA GLU A 497 6.32 4.66 -5.91
C GLU A 497 5.80 4.48 -7.34
N ARG A 498 6.67 4.73 -8.34
CA ARG A 498 6.37 4.58 -9.76
C ARG A 498 5.85 3.19 -10.11
N PHE A 499 6.53 2.15 -9.63
CA PHE A 499 6.11 0.77 -9.89
C PHE A 499 4.92 0.34 -9.05
N ARG A 500 4.72 0.89 -7.84
CA ARG A 500 3.53 0.64 -7.00
C ARG A 500 2.26 1.19 -7.67
N ASP A 501 2.40 2.33 -8.32
CA ASP A 501 1.29 3.04 -8.96
C ASP A 501 1.14 2.68 -10.45
N LEU A 502 1.93 1.72 -10.95
CA LEU A 502 2.02 1.38 -12.38
C LEU A 502 0.67 1.12 -13.05
N TYR A 503 -0.22 0.43 -12.33
CA TYR A 503 -1.56 0.04 -12.76
C TYR A 503 -2.68 0.80 -12.04
N LYS A 504 -2.36 1.78 -11.18
CA LYS A 504 -3.39 2.69 -10.68
C LYS A 504 -3.93 3.49 -11.88
N SER A 505 -5.24 3.65 -11.93
CA SER A 505 -5.90 4.46 -12.97
C SER A 505 -5.24 5.84 -13.02
N SER A 506 -4.83 6.28 -14.21
CA SER A 506 -4.35 7.65 -14.42
C SER A 506 -5.48 8.68 -14.42
N LYS A 507 -6.75 8.23 -14.41
CA LYS A 507 -7.90 9.10 -14.40
C LYS A 507 -8.07 9.74 -13.03
N LYS A 508 -8.39 11.03 -13.03
CA LYS A 508 -8.74 11.76 -11.82
C LYS A 508 -10.18 11.45 -11.41
N ILE A 509 -10.41 11.16 -10.13
CA ILE A 509 -11.72 10.84 -9.59
C ILE A 509 -12.40 12.17 -9.22
N ILE A 510 -13.47 12.51 -9.94
CA ILE A 510 -14.27 13.71 -9.71
C ILE A 510 -15.56 13.30 -9.01
N TYR A 511 -15.78 13.81 -7.81
CA TYR A 511 -17.02 13.57 -7.10
C TYR A 511 -17.99 14.75 -7.29
N LEU A 512 -19.11 14.50 -7.97
CA LEU A 512 -20.17 15.47 -8.20
C LEU A 512 -21.30 15.27 -7.20
N ASP A 513 -21.67 16.32 -6.50
CA ASP A 513 -22.75 16.29 -5.52
C ASP A 513 -23.92 17.17 -5.98
N PRO A 514 -24.93 16.61 -6.69
CA PRO A 514 -26.18 17.32 -6.88
C PRO A 514 -26.89 17.49 -5.54
N GLY A 515 -26.93 18.74 -5.05
CA GLY A 515 -27.51 19.11 -3.77
C GLY A 515 -28.98 18.69 -3.63
N HIS A 516 -29.47 18.57 -2.39
CA HIS A 516 -30.83 18.14 -2.05
C HIS A 516 -31.16 16.71 -2.55
N GLY A 517 -32.43 16.35 -2.63
CA GLY A 517 -32.91 15.06 -3.17
C GLY A 517 -33.92 14.37 -2.24
N GLY A 518 -34.79 13.54 -2.83
CA GLY A 518 -35.85 12.83 -2.11
C GLY A 518 -36.77 13.80 -1.37
N ILE A 519 -36.84 13.65 -0.04
CA ILE A 519 -37.68 14.47 0.85
C ILE A 519 -37.27 15.94 0.91
N ASP A 520 -36.03 16.26 0.54
CA ASP A 520 -35.53 17.64 0.51
C ASP A 520 -35.60 18.18 -0.92
N PRO A 521 -36.57 19.05 -1.25
CA PRO A 521 -36.70 19.61 -2.59
C PRO A 521 -35.71 20.74 -2.89
N GLY A 522 -35.06 21.32 -1.87
CA GLY A 522 -34.43 22.63 -1.96
C GLY A 522 -35.44 23.73 -2.30
N ALA A 523 -34.99 24.80 -2.95
CA ALA A 523 -35.87 25.88 -3.41
C ALA A 523 -36.89 25.40 -4.47
N VAL A 524 -38.14 25.89 -4.42
CA VAL A 524 -39.19 25.54 -5.38
C VAL A 524 -39.82 26.80 -5.96
N TYR A 525 -39.59 27.05 -7.26
CA TYR A 525 -40.07 28.23 -7.97
C TYR A 525 -40.45 27.90 -9.40
N GLY A 526 -41.50 28.55 -9.93
CA GLY A 526 -41.93 28.37 -11.33
C GLY A 526 -42.23 26.91 -11.72
N GLY A 527 -42.70 26.10 -10.77
CA GLY A 527 -43.04 24.68 -10.98
C GLY A 527 -41.84 23.72 -11.03
N ILE A 528 -40.64 24.17 -10.67
CA ILE A 528 -39.45 23.33 -10.64
C ILE A 528 -38.76 23.41 -9.28
N SER A 529 -38.30 22.26 -8.77
CA SER A 529 -37.52 22.15 -7.54
C SER A 529 -36.03 22.16 -7.81
N GLU A 530 -35.25 22.71 -6.89
CA GLU A 530 -33.80 22.83 -6.97
C GLU A 530 -33.13 21.46 -7.15
N LYS A 531 -33.57 20.45 -6.40
CA LYS A 531 -33.08 19.06 -6.52
C LYS A 531 -33.14 18.52 -7.95
N THR A 532 -34.11 18.98 -8.76
CA THR A 532 -34.33 18.56 -10.15
C THR A 532 -33.34 19.27 -11.07
N LEU A 533 -33.15 20.58 -10.88
CA LEU A 533 -32.14 21.34 -11.61
C LEU A 533 -30.71 20.87 -11.29
N ASN A 534 -30.41 20.65 -10.01
CA ASN A 534 -29.11 20.15 -9.54
C ASN A 534 -28.77 18.81 -10.20
N LEU A 535 -29.70 17.84 -10.17
CA LEU A 535 -29.48 16.53 -10.80
C LEU A 535 -29.34 16.62 -12.32
N SER A 536 -30.13 17.48 -12.97
CA SER A 536 -30.07 17.69 -14.42
C SER A 536 -28.70 18.23 -14.84
N LEU A 537 -28.23 19.31 -14.21
CA LEU A 537 -26.92 19.89 -14.51
C LEU A 537 -25.77 18.92 -14.17
N ALA A 538 -25.85 18.22 -13.04
CA ALA A 538 -24.83 17.26 -12.62
C ALA A 538 -24.67 16.10 -13.61
N ARG A 539 -25.76 15.58 -14.19
CA ARG A 539 -25.71 14.55 -15.23
C ARG A 539 -25.04 15.04 -16.51
N ILE A 540 -25.36 16.27 -16.94
CA ILE A 540 -24.72 16.87 -18.12
C ILE A 540 -23.21 17.07 -17.88
N LEU A 541 -22.83 17.56 -16.69
CA LEU A 541 -21.43 17.73 -16.32
C LEU A 541 -20.69 16.39 -16.24
N ARG A 542 -21.31 15.36 -15.63
CA ARG A 542 -20.78 13.99 -15.61
C ARG A 542 -20.48 13.53 -17.03
N ASP A 543 -21.44 13.66 -17.95
CA ASP A 543 -21.29 13.14 -19.31
C ASP A 543 -20.11 13.83 -20.04
N TYR A 544 -19.93 15.14 -19.87
CA TYR A 544 -18.77 15.86 -20.42
C TYR A 544 -17.43 15.46 -19.80
N LEU A 545 -17.40 15.21 -18.48
CA LEU A 545 -16.20 14.76 -17.80
C LEU A 545 -15.83 13.32 -18.21
N VAL A 546 -16.81 12.41 -18.22
CA VAL A 546 -16.61 11.01 -18.65
C VAL A 546 -16.19 10.93 -20.12
N SER A 547 -16.84 11.69 -21.01
CA SER A 547 -16.53 11.66 -22.45
C SER A 547 -15.13 12.16 -22.78
N SER A 548 -14.47 12.89 -21.88
CA SER A 548 -13.08 13.33 -22.06
C SER A 548 -12.06 12.19 -22.00
N GLY A 549 -12.42 11.05 -21.37
CA GLY A 549 -11.51 9.95 -21.07
C GLY A 549 -10.49 10.23 -19.96
N LYS A 550 -10.42 11.46 -19.44
CA LYS A 550 -9.45 11.90 -18.41
C LYS A 550 -9.92 11.64 -16.97
N TYR A 551 -11.23 11.44 -16.79
CA TYR A 551 -11.87 11.41 -15.47
C TYR A 551 -12.64 10.11 -15.24
N GLU A 552 -12.59 9.67 -14.00
CA GLU A 552 -13.63 8.82 -13.41
C GLU A 552 -14.57 9.75 -12.65
N VAL A 553 -15.88 9.60 -12.84
CA VAL A 553 -16.86 10.50 -12.23
C VAL A 553 -17.80 9.71 -11.35
N VAL A 554 -17.88 10.12 -10.10
CA VAL A 554 -18.81 9.61 -9.11
C VAL A 554 -19.84 10.68 -8.82
N MET A 555 -21.10 10.28 -8.65
CA MET A 555 -22.16 11.19 -8.22
C MET A 555 -22.72 10.75 -6.87
N SER A 556 -22.92 11.68 -5.93
CA SER A 556 -23.54 11.36 -4.65
C SER A 556 -24.90 10.68 -4.82
N ARG A 557 -25.70 11.17 -5.77
CA ARG A 557 -26.96 10.56 -6.20
C ARG A 557 -27.10 10.59 -7.72
N ASN A 558 -27.57 9.47 -8.28
CA ASN A 558 -27.92 9.35 -9.69
C ASN A 558 -29.43 9.43 -9.95
N SER A 559 -30.23 9.58 -8.90
CA SER A 559 -31.70 9.64 -8.90
C SER A 559 -32.21 10.68 -7.91
N ASP A 560 -33.54 10.84 -7.82
CA ASP A 560 -34.17 11.66 -6.80
C ASP A 560 -34.21 10.92 -5.45
N THR A 561 -33.07 10.90 -4.76
CA THR A 561 -32.87 10.20 -3.49
C THR A 561 -32.32 11.17 -2.46
N PHE A 562 -32.81 11.08 -1.23
CA PHE A 562 -32.29 11.88 -0.11
C PHE A 562 -31.00 11.28 0.42
N LEU A 563 -30.00 12.14 0.66
CA LEU A 563 -28.73 11.80 1.31
C LEU A 563 -28.36 12.93 2.26
N THR A 564 -27.91 12.57 3.45
CA THR A 564 -27.40 13.54 4.43
C THR A 564 -26.08 14.15 3.94
N LEU A 565 -25.72 15.31 4.50
CA LEU A 565 -24.43 15.96 4.19
C LEU A 565 -23.24 15.04 4.54
N GLU A 566 -23.38 14.26 5.61
CA GLU A 566 -22.38 13.31 6.05
C GLU A 566 -22.21 12.15 5.08
N GLN A 567 -23.31 11.53 4.62
CA GLN A 567 -23.25 10.43 3.65
C GLN A 567 -22.53 10.86 2.36
N ARG A 568 -22.81 12.09 1.89
CA ARG A 568 -22.17 12.66 0.70
C ARG A 568 -20.66 12.81 0.89
N ALA A 569 -20.24 13.35 2.04
CA ALA A 569 -18.82 13.56 2.34
C ALA A 569 -18.09 12.23 2.60
N ASN A 570 -18.71 11.29 3.31
CA ASN A 570 -18.13 10.00 3.64
C ASN A 570 -17.95 9.13 2.39
N ASP A 571 -18.91 9.11 1.46
CA ASP A 571 -18.73 8.40 0.18
C ASP A 571 -17.61 9.02 -0.66
N ALA A 572 -17.54 10.36 -0.75
CA ALA A 572 -16.43 11.03 -1.44
C ALA A 572 -15.06 10.71 -0.81
N ASN A 573 -14.99 10.68 0.52
CA ASN A 573 -13.79 10.34 1.27
C ASN A 573 -13.37 8.88 1.07
N ALA A 574 -14.32 7.94 1.14
CA ALA A 574 -14.08 6.51 0.98
C ALA A 574 -13.54 6.19 -0.42
N ARG A 575 -13.98 6.93 -1.43
CA ARG A 575 -13.51 6.78 -2.82
C ARG A 575 -12.19 7.50 -3.12
N ASN A 576 -11.60 8.18 -2.14
CA ASN A 576 -10.39 8.99 -2.32
C ASN A 576 -10.51 9.95 -3.52
N ALA A 577 -11.64 10.64 -3.66
CA ALA A 577 -11.86 11.56 -4.77
C ALA A 577 -10.77 12.64 -4.83
N ASP A 578 -10.29 12.97 -6.05
CA ASP A 578 -9.26 14.00 -6.25
C ASP A 578 -9.84 15.41 -6.01
N ILE A 579 -11.12 15.64 -6.35
CA ILE A 579 -11.88 16.86 -6.04
C ILE A 579 -13.36 16.55 -5.79
N PHE A 580 -14.03 17.46 -5.08
CA PHE A 580 -15.47 17.45 -4.82
C PHE A 580 -16.15 18.72 -5.36
N VAL A 581 -17.26 18.57 -6.10
CA VAL A 581 -18.01 19.68 -6.69
C VAL A 581 -19.50 19.54 -6.33
N SER A 582 -19.97 20.37 -5.40
CA SER A 582 -21.38 20.49 -5.03
C SER A 582 -22.12 21.43 -5.99
N ILE A 583 -23.30 21.02 -6.44
CA ILE A 583 -24.09 21.70 -7.46
C ILE A 583 -25.42 22.14 -6.85
N HIS A 584 -25.65 23.45 -6.83
CA HIS A 584 -26.83 24.10 -6.26
C HIS A 584 -27.38 25.22 -7.16
N TYR A 585 -28.61 25.65 -6.85
CA TYR A 585 -29.16 26.92 -7.32
C TYR A 585 -29.74 27.69 -6.13
N ASN A 586 -29.49 28.99 -6.11
CA ASN A 586 -29.75 29.82 -4.96
C ASN A 586 -31.21 30.32 -4.93
N ALA A 587 -31.65 30.80 -3.78
CA ALA A 587 -32.87 31.57 -3.62
C ALA A 587 -32.78 32.45 -2.35
N MET A 588 -33.30 33.67 -2.40
CA MET A 588 -33.40 34.55 -1.22
C MET A 588 -34.57 34.16 -0.31
N GLY A 589 -35.71 33.77 -0.92
CA GLY A 589 -36.93 33.47 -0.20
C GLY A 589 -37.61 34.68 0.47
N GLY A 590 -38.81 34.44 1.00
CA GLY A 590 -39.58 35.42 1.77
C GLY A 590 -39.79 36.77 1.07
N VAL A 591 -39.71 37.86 1.83
CA VAL A 591 -39.89 39.24 1.32
C VAL A 591 -38.80 39.72 0.36
N ASN A 592 -37.70 38.96 0.25
CA ASN A 592 -36.57 39.27 -0.60
C ASN A 592 -36.54 38.44 -1.89
N ALA A 593 -37.56 37.59 -2.11
CA ALA A 593 -37.64 36.74 -3.28
C ALA A 593 -37.48 37.55 -4.58
N GLY A 594 -36.55 37.09 -5.43
CA GLY A 594 -36.28 37.67 -6.75
C GLY A 594 -35.41 38.93 -6.77
N ARG A 595 -34.92 39.41 -5.61
CA ARG A 595 -34.03 40.59 -5.54
C ARG A 595 -32.58 40.31 -5.92
N ALA A 596 -32.11 39.08 -5.74
CA ALA A 596 -30.75 38.67 -6.08
C ALA A 596 -30.71 37.90 -7.41
N ARG A 597 -29.55 37.95 -8.08
CA ARG A 597 -29.25 37.21 -9.31
C ARG A 597 -27.75 37.02 -9.50
N GLY A 598 -27.34 35.97 -10.18
CA GLY A 598 -25.95 35.67 -10.54
C GLY A 598 -25.40 34.36 -9.96
N ILE A 599 -24.15 34.08 -10.27
CA ILE A 599 -23.43 32.86 -9.87
C ILE A 599 -22.53 33.12 -8.68
N GLU A 600 -22.53 32.21 -7.70
CA GLU A 600 -21.62 32.22 -6.55
C GLU A 600 -20.83 30.90 -6.50
N THR A 601 -19.59 30.95 -5.99
CA THR A 601 -18.82 29.72 -5.74
C THR A 601 -18.24 29.77 -4.34
N PHE A 602 -18.51 28.76 -3.54
CA PHE A 602 -18.09 28.68 -2.15
C PHE A 602 -16.98 27.66 -1.96
N ILE A 603 -16.04 28.01 -1.09
CA ILE A 603 -15.06 27.10 -0.49
C ILE A 603 -15.26 27.06 1.02
N HIS A 604 -14.73 26.03 1.67
CA HIS A 604 -14.81 25.93 3.12
C HIS A 604 -14.09 27.11 3.80
N HIS A 605 -14.80 27.79 4.69
CA HIS A 605 -14.23 28.80 5.58
C HIS A 605 -14.96 28.77 6.92
N ARG A 606 -14.22 28.94 8.04
CA ARG A 606 -14.78 28.86 9.40
C ARG A 606 -15.76 29.99 9.71
N VAL A 607 -15.52 31.16 9.13
CA VAL A 607 -16.39 32.34 9.27
C VAL A 607 -17.18 32.53 7.99
N SER A 608 -18.50 32.48 8.06
CA SER A 608 -19.35 32.73 6.89
C SER A 608 -19.19 34.17 6.41
N SER A 609 -18.85 34.39 5.14
CA SER A 609 -19.13 35.68 4.52
C SER A 609 -20.63 35.81 4.34
N GLY A 610 -21.23 36.87 4.89
CA GLY A 610 -22.67 37.09 4.79
C GLY A 610 -23.16 37.07 3.33
N PHE A 611 -24.46 36.82 3.13
CA PHE A 611 -25.05 36.73 1.79
C PHE A 611 -24.70 37.96 0.94
N GLY A 612 -24.10 37.76 -0.24
CA GLY A 612 -23.74 38.86 -1.15
C GLY A 612 -22.45 39.63 -0.83
N GLN A 613 -21.69 39.30 0.22
CA GLN A 613 -20.41 39.97 0.49
C GLN A 613 -19.24 39.26 -0.21
N GLU A 614 -18.42 40.02 -0.94
CA GLU A 614 -17.13 39.53 -1.42
C GLU A 614 -16.21 39.28 -0.22
N THR A 615 -15.65 38.08 -0.13
CA THR A 615 -14.62 37.78 0.86
C THR A 615 -13.31 38.35 0.38
N ASN A 616 -12.66 39.18 1.20
CA ASN A 616 -11.27 39.57 0.98
C ASN A 616 -10.44 38.31 0.72
N ARG A 617 -9.67 38.24 -0.39
CA ARG A 617 -8.85 37.06 -0.72
C ARG A 617 -7.88 36.69 0.43
N ASN A 618 -7.46 37.67 1.24
CA ASN A 618 -6.65 37.44 2.44
C ASN A 618 -7.40 36.68 3.55
N ALA A 619 -8.73 36.64 3.54
CA ALA A 619 -9.52 35.82 4.46
C ALA A 619 -9.30 34.33 4.22
N PHE A 620 -8.89 33.92 3.02
CA PHE A 620 -8.58 32.53 2.70
C PHE A 620 -7.14 32.12 3.05
N LEU A 621 -6.36 32.98 3.72
CA LEU A 621 -5.02 32.63 4.20
C LEU A 621 -5.13 31.52 5.24
N THR A 622 -4.77 30.30 4.82
CA THR A 622 -4.84 29.10 5.65
C THR A 622 -3.62 28.21 5.45
N ARG A 623 -3.22 27.54 6.53
CA ARG A 623 -2.18 26.50 6.48
C ARG A 623 -2.71 25.19 5.91
N ASP A 624 -4.03 24.98 5.89
CA ASP A 624 -4.66 23.79 5.35
C ASP A 624 -4.51 23.73 3.80
N PRO A 625 -3.71 22.79 3.26
CA PRO A 625 -3.52 22.66 1.82
C PRO A 625 -4.82 22.39 1.07
N ARG A 626 -5.76 21.66 1.68
CA ARG A 626 -7.06 21.33 1.07
C ARG A 626 -7.85 22.58 0.72
N ILE A 627 -7.88 23.56 1.62
CA ILE A 627 -8.61 24.81 1.41
C ILE A 627 -7.89 25.69 0.37
N ARG A 628 -6.55 25.72 0.38
CA ARG A 628 -5.78 26.42 -0.69
C ARG A 628 -6.05 25.84 -2.06
N ASP A 629 -6.07 24.52 -2.18
CA ASP A 629 -6.40 23.85 -3.44
C ASP A 629 -7.88 24.02 -3.82
N SER A 630 -8.79 24.12 -2.85
CA SER A 630 -10.19 24.46 -3.10
C SER A 630 -10.33 25.86 -3.70
N LEU A 631 -9.56 26.83 -3.20
CA LEU A 631 -9.51 28.18 -3.80
C LEU A 631 -8.95 28.13 -5.22
N ARG A 632 -7.87 27.37 -5.45
CA ARG A 632 -7.30 27.17 -6.79
C ARG A 632 -8.32 26.55 -7.75
N LEU A 633 -9.09 25.56 -7.30
CA LEU A 633 -10.17 24.95 -8.06
C LEU A 633 -11.28 25.97 -8.38
N ALA A 634 -11.72 26.74 -7.39
CA ALA A 634 -12.72 27.79 -7.58
C ALA A 634 -12.25 28.88 -8.56
N ASP A 635 -10.98 29.31 -8.47
CA ASP A 635 -10.36 30.28 -9.38
C ASP A 635 -10.27 29.77 -10.82
N GLN A 636 -10.27 28.44 -11.04
CA GLN A 636 -10.37 27.89 -12.39
C GLN A 636 -11.82 27.78 -12.90
N ILE A 637 -12.77 27.47 -12.03
CA ILE A 637 -14.18 27.24 -12.41
C ILE A 637 -14.94 28.56 -12.57
N HIS A 638 -14.89 29.44 -11.57
CA HIS A 638 -15.80 30.59 -11.46
C HIS A 638 -15.68 31.58 -12.63
N PRO A 639 -14.47 32.05 -13.02
CA PRO A 639 -14.36 33.02 -14.13
C PRO A 639 -14.83 32.45 -15.47
N ARG A 640 -14.67 31.13 -15.67
CA ARG A 640 -15.14 30.45 -16.88
C ARG A 640 -16.66 30.37 -16.91
N LEU A 641 -17.30 30.14 -15.76
CA LEU A 641 -18.76 30.20 -15.63
C LEU A 641 -19.30 31.58 -15.98
N ILE A 642 -18.75 32.64 -15.39
CA ILE A 642 -19.18 34.02 -15.67
C ILE A 642 -18.98 34.35 -17.16
N SER A 643 -17.82 34.03 -17.70
CA SER A 643 -17.51 34.29 -19.11
C SER A 643 -18.45 33.55 -20.07
N ALA A 644 -18.79 32.30 -19.79
CA ALA A 644 -19.62 31.47 -20.67
C ALA A 644 -21.12 31.78 -20.54
N THR A 645 -21.60 31.98 -19.31
CA THR A 645 -23.04 32.13 -19.03
C THR A 645 -23.54 33.57 -19.15
N LYS A 646 -22.64 34.55 -19.01
CA LYS A 646 -22.98 35.99 -18.92
C LYS A 646 -23.93 36.36 -17.77
N LEU A 647 -24.13 35.46 -16.80
CA LEU A 647 -24.85 35.79 -15.58
C LEU A 647 -24.01 36.69 -14.69
N ASN A 648 -24.68 37.37 -13.75
CA ASN A 648 -24.04 38.33 -12.87
C ASN A 648 -22.95 37.65 -12.02
N ASP A 649 -21.77 38.27 -11.94
CA ASP A 649 -20.69 37.81 -11.09
C ASP A 649 -20.99 38.20 -9.63
N ARG A 650 -20.99 37.21 -8.74
CA ARG A 650 -21.12 37.42 -7.29
C ARG A 650 -19.91 36.90 -6.52
N GLY A 651 -18.88 36.43 -7.23
CA GLY A 651 -17.58 36.10 -6.70
C GLY A 651 -17.45 34.74 -6.02
N ILE A 652 -16.21 34.49 -5.60
CA ILE A 652 -15.80 33.32 -4.79
C ILE A 652 -15.89 33.68 -3.31
N LYS A 653 -16.52 32.80 -2.51
CA LYS A 653 -16.90 33.04 -1.13
C LYS A 653 -16.46 31.95 -0.17
N GLY A 654 -16.38 32.29 1.11
CA GLY A 654 -16.10 31.36 2.20
C GLY A 654 -17.34 31.07 3.03
N ASN A 655 -17.70 29.80 3.21
CA ASN A 655 -18.78 29.42 4.11
C ASN A 655 -18.54 28.07 4.81
N ASN A 656 -19.24 27.83 5.91
CA ASN A 656 -19.08 26.64 6.74
C ASN A 656 -20.08 25.52 6.36
N PHE A 657 -20.26 25.29 5.06
CA PHE A 657 -21.16 24.23 4.57
C PHE A 657 -20.65 22.84 4.94
N GLY A 658 -21.56 21.96 5.39
CA GLY A 658 -21.20 20.62 5.90
C GLY A 658 -20.41 19.79 4.90
N VAL A 659 -20.86 19.68 3.64
CA VAL A 659 -20.16 18.94 2.59
C VAL A 659 -18.77 19.49 2.28
N LEU A 660 -18.56 20.80 2.41
CA LEU A 660 -17.23 21.42 2.23
C LEU A 660 -16.35 21.26 3.47
N ARG A 661 -16.94 21.18 4.67
CA ARG A 661 -16.21 20.98 5.93
C ARG A 661 -15.73 19.53 6.09
N MET A 662 -16.57 18.56 5.73
CA MET A 662 -16.40 17.13 6.07
C MET A 662 -15.63 16.32 5.00
N THR A 663 -15.46 16.88 3.80
CA THR A 663 -14.66 16.27 2.73
C THR A 663 -13.15 16.43 2.96
N LYS A 664 -12.36 15.42 2.61
CA LYS A 664 -10.89 15.39 2.80
C LYS A 664 -10.09 15.87 1.60
N MET A 665 -10.76 16.06 0.46
CA MET A 665 -10.19 16.56 -0.80
C MET A 665 -10.58 18.03 -1.06
N PRO A 666 -9.93 18.73 -2.00
CA PRO A 666 -10.35 20.06 -2.42
C PRO A 666 -11.81 20.06 -2.88
N ALA A 667 -12.60 21.00 -2.34
CA ALA A 667 -14.04 21.00 -2.48
C ALA A 667 -14.59 22.40 -2.79
N VAL A 668 -15.50 22.48 -3.76
CA VAL A 668 -16.26 23.69 -4.09
C VAL A 668 -17.76 23.41 -4.07
N LEU A 669 -18.56 24.42 -3.72
CA LEU A 669 -20.01 24.43 -3.93
C LEU A 669 -20.33 25.58 -4.87
N VAL A 670 -21.03 25.29 -5.97
CA VAL A 670 -21.37 26.29 -6.98
C VAL A 670 -22.88 26.50 -6.99
N GLU A 671 -23.27 27.76 -6.81
CA GLU A 671 -24.63 28.26 -7.01
C GLU A 671 -24.75 28.77 -8.44
N TYR A 672 -25.44 28.02 -9.30
CA TYR A 672 -25.47 28.28 -10.75
C TYR A 672 -26.47 29.37 -11.20
N GLY A 673 -27.06 30.12 -10.26
CA GLY A 673 -28.05 31.17 -10.48
C GLY A 673 -29.16 31.15 -9.43
N PHE A 674 -30.08 32.12 -9.47
CA PHE A 674 -31.19 32.25 -8.51
C PHE A 674 -32.52 31.77 -9.08
N MET A 675 -33.17 30.83 -8.40
CA MET A 675 -34.45 30.26 -8.80
C MET A 675 -35.64 31.20 -8.55
N ASP A 676 -35.55 32.06 -7.55
CA ASP A 676 -36.62 32.99 -7.17
C ASP A 676 -36.61 34.29 -7.98
N ASN A 677 -35.58 34.50 -8.82
CA ASN A 677 -35.54 35.58 -9.80
C ASN A 677 -36.18 35.12 -11.12
N ALA A 678 -37.34 35.67 -11.49
CA ALA A 678 -38.10 35.21 -12.66
C ALA A 678 -37.29 35.25 -13.98
N THR A 679 -36.48 36.29 -14.17
CA THR A 679 -35.62 36.42 -15.37
C THR A 679 -34.54 35.35 -15.38
N GLU A 680 -33.82 35.16 -14.27
CA GLU A 680 -32.75 34.16 -14.18
C GLU A 680 -33.30 32.74 -14.23
N LEU A 681 -34.44 32.47 -13.57
CA LEU A 681 -35.16 31.20 -13.64
C LEU A 681 -35.48 30.80 -15.09
N SER A 682 -35.91 31.76 -15.92
CA SER A 682 -36.19 31.53 -17.34
C SER A 682 -34.97 31.07 -18.14
N ILE A 683 -33.77 31.39 -17.67
CA ILE A 683 -32.49 31.07 -18.30
C ILE A 683 -31.94 29.74 -17.75
N ILE A 684 -31.78 29.63 -16.43
CA ILE A 684 -31.11 28.50 -15.76
C ILE A 684 -31.84 27.18 -15.94
N ARG A 685 -33.17 27.22 -16.13
CA ARG A 685 -33.97 26.02 -16.36
C ARG A 685 -33.81 25.42 -17.75
N THR A 686 -33.22 26.16 -18.69
CA THR A 686 -33.07 25.68 -20.08
C THR A 686 -31.91 24.70 -20.19
N THR A 687 -32.11 23.63 -20.97
CA THR A 687 -31.04 22.65 -21.27
C THR A 687 -29.84 23.32 -21.94
N GLN A 688 -30.07 24.34 -22.77
CA GLN A 688 -29.00 25.09 -23.42
C GLN A 688 -28.09 25.77 -22.38
N HIS A 689 -28.67 26.47 -21.41
CA HIS A 689 -27.89 27.12 -20.36
C HIS A 689 -27.14 26.08 -19.50
N GLN A 690 -27.80 24.99 -19.11
CA GLN A 690 -27.16 23.95 -18.30
C GLN A 690 -25.97 23.30 -19.02
N ARG A 691 -26.04 23.10 -20.34
CA ARG A 691 -24.89 22.63 -21.15
C ARG A 691 -23.74 23.63 -21.16
N ILE A 692 -24.03 24.93 -21.29
CA ILE A 692 -23.01 25.99 -21.26
C ILE A 692 -22.31 26.01 -19.89
N ALA A 693 -23.09 25.99 -18.80
CA ALA A 693 -22.57 25.99 -17.44
C ALA A 693 -21.76 24.72 -17.11
N ALA A 694 -22.25 23.54 -17.51
CA ALA A 694 -21.54 22.28 -17.35
C ALA A 694 -20.20 22.27 -18.13
N MET A 695 -20.19 22.72 -19.39
CA MET A 695 -18.97 22.80 -20.18
C MET A 695 -17.95 23.77 -19.57
N ALA A 696 -18.39 24.93 -19.09
CA ALA A 696 -17.55 25.90 -18.41
C ALA A 696 -16.93 25.33 -17.12
N THR A 697 -17.73 24.58 -16.34
CA THR A 697 -17.26 23.89 -15.13
C THR A 697 -16.20 22.85 -15.48
N LYS A 698 -16.46 22.00 -16.49
CA LYS A 698 -15.52 20.99 -16.98
C LYS A 698 -14.19 21.62 -17.42
N ASN A 699 -14.24 22.72 -18.18
CA ASN A 699 -13.03 23.42 -18.62
C ASN A 699 -12.22 24.02 -17.45
N GLY A 700 -12.90 24.43 -16.37
CA GLY A 700 -12.25 24.82 -15.13
C GLY A 700 -11.55 23.65 -14.44
N ILE A 701 -12.21 22.49 -14.39
CA ILE A 701 -11.64 21.25 -13.84
C ILE A 701 -10.42 20.79 -14.67
N ASP A 702 -10.49 20.83 -16.00
CA ASP A 702 -9.32 20.55 -16.89
C ASP A 702 -8.15 21.45 -16.52
N SER A 703 -8.39 22.76 -16.39
CA SER A 703 -7.35 23.74 -16.10
C SER A 703 -6.74 23.55 -14.71
N TYR A 704 -7.52 23.09 -13.72
CA TYR A 704 -7.04 22.77 -12.38
C TYR A 704 -6.05 21.59 -12.37
N PHE A 705 -6.31 20.58 -13.19
CA PHE A 705 -5.44 19.40 -13.33
C PHE A 705 -4.33 19.55 -14.38
N GLY A 706 -4.31 20.66 -15.15
CA GLY A 706 -3.30 20.93 -16.18
C GLY A 706 -3.51 20.11 -17.46
N PHE A 707 -4.76 19.89 -17.84
CA PHE A 707 -5.19 19.04 -18.96
C PHE A 707 -5.62 19.78 -20.23
#